data_AF-A0AAQ4RMH7-F1
#
_entry.id   AF-A0AAQ4RMH7-F1
#
_cell.length_a   1.000
_cell.length_b   1.000
_cell.length_c   1.000
_cell.angle_alpha   90.00
_cell.angle_beta   90.00
_cell.angle_gamma   90.00
#
_symmetry.space_group_name_H-M   'P 1'
#
loop_
_entity.id
_entity.type
_entity.pdbx_description
1 polymer ?
#
loop_
_entity_poly.entity_id
_entity_poly.type
_entity_poly.pdbx_seq_one_letter_code
_entity_poly.pdbx_strand_id
1 'polypeptide(L)'
;MVTEVRGFTDPQKEEYFRKRFRGEEQASKIISHIKTSRSLHIMCHIPVFCWITATVLEEVLKTREGGELPKSLTEMYIHFLVVQSKVKKVKYDGGAETDPHWSPESRKMIESLGKLAFDQLQKGNLVFYESDLTECGIDIRAASVYSGVFTQIFREERGLYQDTVFCFVHLSVQEFLAAFHVHLTFFSSGVNLLSEEQQQTTSLWSKVFEDKPEPMRLYQSAVDKALQSPNGHLDLFLRYLLGLSLETNQTLLRGLLTQTGSRSQTNQETVQYIKKTISENVSPEKSINLFHCLNELNDISLVEEIQQSLRSGRLSTNKLSPAQWSALVFILLSSEEDLEVFDLKKYSASEEALLRLLPVVKASNKVLLSGCNLSVRSCDALSSVLSSQSSSLRELDLSNNHLQDSGVKLLSAGLKSPHCELETLRLSGCLIKDEGCASLVSALSSNPSHLRELDLSYNHPGDSGVKLLSAALEDPHWRLETLRVEPDGVRWLTPGLRKYSCELTIDTNTVNKHLKLSDNNRKVTHVMEDQSHPDHPDRFDYRPQMLCRTGLTGRCYWEVEWRGDVTVSVSYRGIRRKGDSLDCVFGHNDQSWSLICCDKGYSVRHNKTGTFITSSSSSSSSSSSSSSGRLAVYVDCPAGSLSFYRVSSDTLIHLHTFSTTFTEPLYPGFGSWFRSGSGSSVSLCPLQEGESPPGGEPSSLLTT
;
A
#
# COMPACT_ATOMS: atom_id res chain seq x y z
N MET A 1 5.98 39.59 -1.92
CA MET A 1 5.05 38.81 -1.08
C MET A 1 4.11 38.11 -2.04
N VAL A 2 4.13 36.77 -2.11
CA VAL A 2 3.25 35.97 -2.99
C VAL A 2 2.16 35.38 -2.10
N THR A 3 0.90 35.64 -2.43
CA THR A 3 -0.25 35.08 -1.72
C THR A 3 -0.72 33.85 -2.47
N GLU A 4 -0.66 32.69 -1.82
CA GLU A 4 -1.07 31.40 -2.38
C GLU A 4 -2.53 31.09 -1.98
N VAL A 5 -3.37 30.73 -2.94
CA VAL A 5 -4.73 30.23 -2.68
C VAL A 5 -4.67 28.72 -2.52
N ARG A 6 -4.82 28.24 -1.28
CA ARG A 6 -4.62 26.82 -0.90
C ARG A 6 -5.87 25.95 -0.94
N GLY A 7 -6.92 26.31 -1.66
CA GLY A 7 -8.12 25.46 -1.76
C GLY A 7 -8.84 25.16 -0.43
N PHE A 8 -9.59 24.06 -0.40
CA PHE A 8 -10.34 23.56 0.76
C PHE A 8 -9.55 22.54 1.58
N THR A 9 -9.53 22.73 2.90
CA THR A 9 -9.12 21.72 3.88
C THR A 9 -10.17 20.62 4.00
N ASP A 10 -9.82 19.46 4.58
CA ASP A 10 -10.77 18.35 4.71
C ASP A 10 -12.07 18.72 5.46
N PRO A 11 -12.02 19.48 6.59
CA PRO A 11 -13.23 19.99 7.22
C PRO A 11 -14.07 20.89 6.30
N GLN A 12 -13.42 21.75 5.49
CA GLN A 12 -14.10 22.63 4.55
C GLN A 12 -14.75 21.86 3.39
N LYS A 13 -14.13 20.78 2.91
CA LYS A 13 -14.72 19.87 1.92
C LYS A 13 -16.02 19.28 2.46
N GLU A 14 -16.00 18.74 3.68
CA GLU A 14 -17.20 18.17 4.31
C GLU A 14 -18.28 19.24 4.52
N GLU A 15 -17.90 20.42 5.01
CA GLU A 15 -18.81 21.54 5.19
C GLU A 15 -19.50 21.94 3.88
N TYR A 16 -18.74 22.00 2.77
CA TYR A 16 -19.29 22.28 1.45
C TYR A 16 -20.38 21.27 1.07
N PHE A 17 -20.12 19.97 1.19
CA PHE A 17 -21.09 18.94 0.83
C PHE A 17 -22.30 18.94 1.77
N ARG A 18 -22.11 19.12 3.08
CA ARG A 18 -23.23 19.28 4.03
C ARG A 18 -24.11 20.49 3.71
N LYS A 19 -23.53 21.61 3.28
CA LYS A 19 -24.29 22.81 2.87
C LYS A 19 -25.02 22.60 1.54
N ARG A 20 -24.42 21.83 0.62
CA ARG A 20 -24.96 21.60 -0.74
C ARG A 20 -26.14 20.62 -0.76
N PHE A 21 -26.16 19.64 0.15
CA PHE A 21 -27.18 18.59 0.22
C PHE A 21 -28.02 18.74 1.49
N ARG A 22 -29.34 18.96 1.36
CA ARG A 22 -30.24 19.20 2.50
C ARG A 22 -30.53 17.95 3.33
N GLY A 23 -30.39 16.75 2.76
CA GLY A 23 -30.61 15.48 3.46
C GLY A 23 -29.34 14.98 4.14
N GLU A 24 -29.37 14.79 5.46
CA GLU A 24 -28.20 14.38 6.26
C GLU A 24 -27.65 13.01 5.84
N GLU A 25 -28.52 12.05 5.54
CA GLU A 25 -28.13 10.72 5.06
C GLU A 25 -27.47 10.80 3.68
N GLN A 26 -28.02 11.61 2.76
CA GLN A 26 -27.46 11.80 1.42
C GLN A 26 -26.09 12.49 1.48
N ALA A 27 -25.96 13.55 2.29
CA ALA A 27 -24.68 14.25 2.49
C ALA A 27 -23.63 13.31 3.08
N SER A 28 -24.00 12.50 4.08
CA SER A 28 -23.10 11.53 4.71
C SER A 28 -22.65 10.45 3.73
N LYS A 29 -23.56 9.93 2.90
CA LYS A 29 -23.23 8.95 1.85
C LYS A 29 -22.25 9.52 0.81
N ILE A 30 -22.44 10.78 0.39
CA ILE A 30 -21.54 11.45 -0.55
C ILE A 30 -20.16 11.69 0.08
N ILE A 31 -20.11 12.21 1.31
CA ILE A 31 -18.85 12.45 2.02
C ILE A 31 -18.10 11.13 2.21
N SER A 32 -18.81 10.06 2.60
CA SER A 32 -18.24 8.72 2.71
C SER A 32 -17.67 8.24 1.38
N HIS A 33 -18.43 8.36 0.28
CA HIS A 33 -17.97 7.95 -1.05
C HIS A 33 -16.71 8.72 -1.49
N ILE A 34 -16.69 10.04 -1.28
CA ILE A 34 -15.54 10.88 -1.63
C ILE A 34 -14.33 10.48 -0.79
N LYS A 35 -14.49 10.21 0.52
CA LYS A 35 -13.38 9.72 1.35
C LYS A 35 -12.84 8.37 0.87
N THR A 36 -13.73 7.44 0.52
CA THR A 36 -13.32 6.13 -0.02
C THR A 36 -12.63 6.23 -1.39
N SER A 37 -12.93 7.24 -2.20
CA SER A 37 -12.20 7.50 -3.45
C SER A 37 -11.19 8.62 -3.26
N ARG A 38 -9.95 8.26 -2.91
CA ARG A 38 -8.89 9.25 -2.65
C ARG A 38 -8.61 10.18 -3.83
N SER A 39 -8.70 9.68 -5.06
CA SER A 39 -8.54 10.52 -6.26
C SER A 39 -9.54 11.68 -6.24
N LEU A 40 -10.82 11.41 -5.94
CA LEU A 40 -11.85 12.44 -5.81
C LEU A 40 -11.61 13.33 -4.58
N HIS A 41 -11.20 12.74 -3.46
CA HIS A 41 -10.89 13.46 -2.23
C HIS A 41 -9.77 14.50 -2.39
N ILE A 42 -8.69 14.13 -3.09
CA ILE A 42 -7.55 15.01 -3.38
C ILE A 42 -8.00 16.12 -4.33
N MET A 43 -8.70 15.78 -5.41
CA MET A 43 -9.15 16.77 -6.39
C MET A 43 -10.14 17.78 -5.78
N CYS A 44 -11.00 17.35 -4.85
CA CYS A 44 -11.90 18.22 -4.08
C CYS A 44 -11.17 19.23 -3.17
N HIS A 45 -9.85 19.21 -3.10
CA HIS A 45 -9.10 20.34 -2.56
C HIS A 45 -9.34 21.63 -3.37
N ILE A 46 -9.54 21.52 -4.68
CA ILE A 46 -9.87 22.67 -5.51
C ILE A 46 -11.41 22.77 -5.60
N PRO A 47 -12.03 23.90 -5.18
CA PRO A 47 -13.49 24.03 -5.04
C PRO A 47 -14.33 23.68 -6.27
N VAL A 48 -13.79 23.88 -7.47
CA VAL A 48 -14.50 23.53 -8.72
C VAL A 48 -14.80 22.04 -8.82
N PHE A 49 -13.90 21.16 -8.34
CA PHE A 49 -14.15 19.73 -8.33
C PHE A 49 -15.21 19.37 -7.29
N CYS A 50 -15.28 20.05 -6.14
CA CYS A 50 -16.41 19.87 -5.23
C CYS A 50 -17.75 20.19 -5.90
N TRP A 51 -17.79 21.25 -6.71
CA TRP A 51 -18.98 21.63 -7.47
C TRP A 51 -19.35 20.62 -8.56
N ILE A 52 -18.36 20.14 -9.35
CA ILE A 52 -18.59 19.11 -10.37
C ILE A 52 -19.05 17.81 -9.71
N THR A 53 -18.35 17.33 -8.69
CA THR A 53 -18.69 16.11 -7.95
C THR A 53 -20.07 16.21 -7.32
N ALA A 54 -20.43 17.34 -6.70
CA ALA A 54 -21.77 17.53 -6.16
C ALA A 54 -22.84 17.47 -7.26
N THR A 55 -22.61 18.14 -8.39
CA THR A 55 -23.55 18.17 -9.52
C THR A 55 -23.78 16.77 -10.09
N VAL A 56 -22.71 15.99 -10.26
CA VAL A 56 -22.79 14.61 -10.77
C VAL A 56 -23.47 13.68 -9.77
N LEU A 57 -23.01 13.67 -8.52
CA LEU A 57 -23.52 12.75 -7.50
C LEU A 57 -24.98 13.05 -7.13
N GLU A 58 -25.40 14.31 -7.17
CA GLU A 58 -26.81 14.67 -6.98
C GLU A 58 -27.71 13.96 -8.00
N GLU A 59 -27.31 13.96 -9.28
CA GLU A 59 -28.11 13.42 -10.37
C GLU A 59 -28.04 11.88 -10.43
N VAL A 60 -26.85 11.32 -10.19
CA VAL A 60 -26.66 9.86 -10.16
C VAL A 60 -27.48 9.25 -9.01
N LEU A 61 -27.53 9.89 -7.84
CA LEU A 61 -28.30 9.40 -6.69
C LEU A 61 -29.82 9.52 -6.88
N LYS A 62 -30.30 10.48 -7.67
CA LYS A 62 -31.74 10.60 -8.01
C LYS A 62 -32.21 9.50 -8.96
N THR A 63 -31.32 9.04 -9.84
CA THR A 63 -31.68 8.17 -10.97
C THR A 63 -31.33 6.70 -10.77
N ARG A 64 -30.49 6.36 -9.77
CA ARG A 64 -30.09 4.98 -9.46
C ARG A 64 -30.37 4.61 -8.00
N GLU A 65 -31.46 3.89 -7.77
CA GLU A 65 -31.62 3.12 -6.52
C GLU A 65 -30.65 1.92 -6.56
N GLY A 66 -29.45 2.10 -6.00
CA GLY A 66 -28.51 0.98 -5.74
C GLY A 66 -27.36 0.76 -6.73
N GLY A 67 -27.10 1.67 -7.67
CA GLY A 67 -25.93 1.56 -8.57
C GLY A 67 -24.62 2.09 -7.95
N GLU A 68 -23.47 1.58 -8.42
CA GLU A 68 -22.15 2.10 -8.00
C GLU A 68 -21.98 3.57 -8.41
N LEU A 69 -21.41 4.36 -7.50
CA LEU A 69 -21.06 5.75 -7.72
C LEU A 69 -19.74 5.86 -8.49
N PRO A 70 -19.52 6.92 -9.30
CA PRO A 70 -18.30 7.07 -10.08
C PRO A 70 -17.07 7.11 -9.17
N LYS A 71 -16.04 6.32 -9.50
CA LYS A 71 -14.83 6.12 -8.66
C LYS A 71 -13.61 6.86 -9.21
N SER A 72 -13.54 7.06 -10.52
CA SER A 72 -12.42 7.75 -11.20
C SER A 72 -12.75 9.19 -11.62
N LEU A 73 -11.72 9.97 -11.95
CA LEU A 73 -11.92 11.34 -12.43
C LEU A 73 -12.57 11.31 -13.82
N THR A 74 -12.17 10.36 -14.67
CA THR A 74 -12.74 10.24 -16.02
C THR A 74 -14.22 9.88 -15.96
N GLU A 75 -14.62 8.94 -15.09
CA GLU A 75 -16.04 8.61 -14.91
C GLU A 75 -16.84 9.84 -14.43
N MET A 76 -16.30 10.62 -13.50
CA MET A 76 -16.95 11.86 -13.04
C MET A 76 -17.20 12.84 -14.20
N TYR A 77 -16.24 13.03 -15.10
CA TYR A 77 -16.39 13.96 -16.23
C TYR A 77 -17.28 13.41 -17.34
N ILE A 78 -17.28 12.10 -17.56
CA ILE A 78 -18.25 11.44 -18.45
C ILE A 78 -19.66 11.66 -17.92
N HIS A 79 -19.90 11.39 -16.63
CA HIS A 79 -21.19 11.62 -16.02
C HIS A 79 -21.55 13.10 -16.04
N PHE A 80 -20.61 14.01 -15.80
CA PHE A 80 -20.86 15.45 -15.92
C PHE A 80 -21.36 15.81 -17.32
N LEU A 81 -20.71 15.33 -18.38
CA LEU A 81 -21.13 15.56 -19.77
C LEU A 81 -22.53 14.97 -20.07
N VAL A 82 -22.82 13.77 -19.56
CA VAL A 82 -24.13 13.12 -19.70
C VAL A 82 -25.22 13.91 -18.98
N VAL A 83 -24.96 14.36 -17.75
CA VAL A 83 -25.89 15.18 -16.95
C VAL A 83 -26.20 16.48 -17.68
N GLN A 84 -25.19 17.18 -18.20
CA GLN A 84 -25.42 18.42 -18.94
C GLN A 84 -26.23 18.20 -20.22
N SER A 85 -26.00 17.09 -20.93
CA SER A 85 -26.75 16.73 -22.13
C SER A 85 -28.22 16.42 -21.83
N LYS A 86 -28.50 15.76 -20.70
CA LYS A 86 -29.88 15.54 -20.22
C LYS A 86 -30.57 16.86 -19.85
N VAL A 87 -29.88 17.72 -19.10
CA VAL A 87 -30.41 19.04 -18.71
C VAL A 87 -30.74 19.88 -19.94
N LYS A 88 -29.86 19.88 -20.95
CA LYS A 88 -30.13 20.49 -22.25
C LYS A 88 -31.46 19.97 -22.84
N LYS A 89 -31.60 18.65 -22.93
CA LYS A 89 -32.73 18.03 -23.61
C LYS A 89 -34.06 18.34 -22.92
N VAL A 90 -34.09 18.24 -21.60
CA VAL A 90 -35.30 18.51 -20.80
C VAL A 90 -35.68 19.98 -20.84
N LYS A 91 -34.69 20.89 -20.76
CA LYS A 91 -34.96 22.35 -20.68
C LYS A 91 -35.18 23.03 -22.03
N TYR A 92 -34.52 22.58 -23.09
CA TYR A 92 -34.48 23.30 -24.37
C TYR A 92 -35.07 22.50 -25.54
N ASP A 93 -34.93 21.16 -25.54
CA ASP A 93 -35.42 20.33 -26.65
C ASP A 93 -36.83 19.76 -26.39
N GLY A 94 -37.42 19.99 -25.20
CA GLY A 94 -38.76 19.53 -24.83
C GLY A 94 -38.92 18.01 -24.73
N GLY A 95 -37.80 17.27 -24.64
CA GLY A 95 -37.79 15.79 -24.57
C GLY A 95 -38.05 15.24 -23.18
N ALA A 96 -38.46 13.97 -23.09
CA ALA A 96 -38.67 13.28 -21.82
C ALA A 96 -37.33 12.76 -21.23
N GLU A 97 -37.25 12.61 -19.90
CA GLU A 97 -36.06 12.06 -19.22
C GLU A 97 -35.66 10.65 -19.69
N THR A 98 -36.61 9.90 -20.26
CA THR A 98 -36.45 8.52 -20.75
C THR A 98 -35.82 8.40 -22.14
N ASP A 99 -35.68 9.50 -22.88
CA ASP A 99 -35.19 9.45 -24.25
C ASP A 99 -33.66 9.23 -24.33
N PRO A 100 -33.12 8.77 -25.49
CA PRO A 100 -31.68 8.69 -25.70
C PRO A 100 -30.99 10.02 -25.41
N HIS A 101 -29.87 9.96 -24.70
CA HIS A 101 -29.21 11.14 -24.14
C HIS A 101 -28.56 12.03 -25.21
N TRP A 102 -28.30 11.50 -26.42
CA TRP A 102 -27.57 12.18 -27.49
C TRP A 102 -28.47 12.42 -28.72
N SER A 103 -28.73 13.68 -29.05
CA SER A 103 -29.32 14.08 -30.35
C SER A 103 -28.21 14.30 -31.41
N PRO A 104 -28.52 14.24 -32.73
CA PRO A 104 -27.54 14.55 -33.78
C PRO A 104 -26.90 15.94 -33.62
N GLU A 105 -27.69 16.92 -33.20
CA GLU A 105 -27.24 18.30 -32.96
C GLU A 105 -26.32 18.37 -31.74
N SER A 106 -26.65 17.65 -30.67
CA SER A 106 -25.83 17.58 -29.46
C SER A 106 -24.50 16.87 -29.71
N ARG A 107 -24.51 15.79 -30.52
CA ARG A 107 -23.30 15.10 -30.94
C ARG A 107 -22.39 16.04 -31.73
N LYS A 108 -22.91 16.70 -32.76
CA LYS A 108 -22.16 17.68 -33.56
C LYS A 108 -21.59 18.81 -32.70
N MET A 109 -22.38 19.30 -31.74
CA MET A 109 -21.95 20.34 -30.81
C MET A 109 -20.77 19.89 -29.94
N ILE A 110 -20.84 18.70 -29.33
CA ILE A 110 -19.74 18.16 -28.52
C ILE A 110 -18.50 17.87 -29.38
N GLU A 111 -18.67 17.39 -30.61
CA GLU A 111 -17.56 17.20 -31.56
C GLU A 111 -16.84 18.53 -31.87
N SER A 112 -17.60 19.59 -32.17
CA SER A 112 -17.03 20.93 -32.42
C SER A 112 -16.34 21.52 -31.19
N LEU A 113 -16.95 21.40 -30.01
CA LEU A 113 -16.36 21.86 -28.75
C LEU A 113 -15.10 21.07 -28.39
N GLY A 114 -15.08 19.75 -28.66
CA GLY A 114 -13.91 18.91 -28.46
C GLY A 114 -12.74 19.31 -29.36
N LYS A 115 -13.00 19.62 -30.64
CA LYS A 115 -11.98 20.14 -31.56
C LYS A 115 -11.41 21.47 -31.05
N LEU A 116 -12.29 22.43 -30.71
CA LEU A 116 -11.88 23.72 -30.15
C LEU A 116 -11.04 23.53 -28.89
N ALA A 117 -11.46 22.64 -27.99
CA ALA A 117 -10.75 22.37 -26.76
C ALA A 117 -9.34 21.85 -27.01
N PHE A 118 -9.17 20.91 -27.95
CA PHE A 118 -7.86 20.35 -28.31
C PHE A 118 -6.95 21.40 -28.96
N ASP A 119 -7.43 22.11 -29.99
CA ASP A 119 -6.63 23.09 -30.73
C ASP A 119 -6.14 24.21 -29.80
N GLN A 120 -7.01 24.68 -28.91
CA GLN A 120 -6.67 25.74 -27.97
C GLN A 120 -5.83 25.26 -26.78
N LEU A 121 -5.97 23.98 -26.37
CA LEU A 121 -5.09 23.38 -25.36
C LEU A 121 -3.65 23.31 -25.88
N GLN A 122 -3.44 22.92 -27.15
CA GLN A 122 -2.11 22.90 -27.78
C GLN A 122 -1.50 24.31 -27.88
N LYS A 123 -2.33 25.34 -28.10
CA LYS A 123 -1.90 26.76 -28.13
C LYS A 123 -1.67 27.35 -26.73
N GLY A 124 -2.12 26.68 -25.66
CA GLY A 124 -2.05 27.19 -24.27
C GLY A 124 -3.07 28.29 -23.97
N ASN A 125 -4.16 28.37 -24.73
CA ASN A 125 -5.18 29.41 -24.61
C ASN A 125 -6.35 28.95 -23.73
N LEU A 126 -6.84 29.86 -22.88
CA LEU A 126 -8.02 29.67 -22.02
C LEU A 126 -9.23 30.51 -22.45
N VAL A 127 -8.98 31.52 -23.29
CA VAL A 127 -9.98 32.46 -23.80
C VAL A 127 -9.89 32.45 -25.31
N PHE A 128 -11.04 32.38 -25.97
CA PHE A 128 -11.18 32.17 -27.41
C PHE A 128 -11.93 33.33 -28.03
N TYR A 129 -11.47 33.76 -29.20
CA TYR A 129 -12.10 34.80 -30.00
C TYR A 129 -12.89 34.20 -31.16
N GLU A 130 -13.67 35.02 -31.87
CA GLU A 130 -14.42 34.59 -33.04
C GLU A 130 -13.56 33.84 -34.07
N SER A 131 -12.33 34.30 -34.31
CA SER A 131 -11.39 33.65 -35.23
C SER A 131 -11.08 32.21 -34.83
N ASP A 132 -10.90 31.95 -33.54
CA ASP A 132 -10.62 30.62 -32.99
C ASP A 132 -11.81 29.67 -33.17
N LEU A 133 -13.02 30.20 -32.94
CA LEU A 133 -14.26 29.45 -33.14
C LEU A 133 -14.48 29.08 -34.61
N THR A 134 -14.21 30.03 -35.50
CA THR A 134 -14.40 29.87 -36.95
C THR A 134 -13.45 28.82 -37.52
N GLU A 135 -12.19 28.76 -37.05
CA GLU A 135 -11.21 27.71 -37.37
C GLU A 135 -11.72 26.29 -36.97
N CYS A 136 -12.56 26.23 -35.95
CA CYS A 136 -13.19 25.00 -35.46
C CYS A 136 -14.56 24.71 -36.10
N GLY A 137 -15.02 25.54 -37.05
CA GLY A 137 -16.32 25.40 -37.70
C GLY A 137 -17.51 25.80 -36.83
N ILE A 138 -17.28 26.65 -35.82
CA ILE A 138 -18.30 27.21 -34.94
C ILE A 138 -18.48 28.68 -35.30
N ASP A 139 -19.64 29.06 -35.85
CA ASP A 139 -19.97 30.48 -36.03
C ASP A 139 -20.40 31.13 -34.69
N ILE A 140 -20.34 32.45 -34.57
CA ILE A 140 -20.69 33.15 -33.31
C ILE A 140 -22.10 32.79 -32.83
N ARG A 141 -23.07 32.66 -33.73
CA ARG A 141 -24.46 32.37 -33.35
C ARG A 141 -24.54 30.97 -32.74
N ALA A 142 -23.87 29.99 -33.34
CA ALA A 142 -23.73 28.66 -32.79
C ALA A 142 -23.00 28.69 -31.44
N ALA A 143 -21.91 29.44 -31.30
CA ALA A 143 -21.18 29.57 -30.03
C ALA A 143 -22.05 30.17 -28.92
N SER A 144 -22.85 31.19 -29.23
CA SER A 144 -23.80 31.81 -28.30
C SER A 144 -24.88 30.82 -27.87
N VAL A 145 -25.41 30.02 -28.81
CA VAL A 145 -26.34 28.91 -28.49
C VAL A 145 -25.66 27.87 -27.61
N TYR A 146 -24.42 27.49 -27.92
CA TYR A 146 -23.68 26.51 -27.13
C TYR A 146 -23.49 27.02 -25.70
N SER A 147 -23.13 28.29 -25.51
CA SER A 147 -23.02 28.90 -24.19
C SER A 147 -24.37 28.96 -23.47
N GLY A 148 -25.46 29.22 -24.17
CA GLY A 148 -26.80 29.31 -23.58
C GLY A 148 -27.36 27.94 -23.16
N VAL A 149 -26.93 26.87 -23.82
CA VAL A 149 -27.47 25.52 -23.62
C VAL A 149 -26.57 24.65 -22.74
N PHE A 150 -25.24 24.81 -22.86
CA PHE A 150 -24.22 24.16 -22.05
C PHE A 150 -23.52 25.16 -21.11
N THR A 151 -24.33 25.92 -20.35
CA THR A 151 -23.86 26.99 -19.44
C THR A 151 -22.79 26.55 -18.43
N GLN A 152 -22.76 25.27 -18.10
CA GLN A 152 -21.81 24.66 -17.15
C GLN A 152 -20.56 24.07 -17.83
N ILE A 153 -20.45 24.15 -19.16
CA ILE A 153 -19.30 23.64 -19.93
C ILE A 153 -18.62 24.81 -20.65
N PHE A 154 -19.39 25.62 -21.39
CA PHE A 154 -18.89 26.67 -22.27
C PHE A 154 -19.60 27.99 -21.97
N ARG A 155 -18.84 29.08 -21.87
CA ARG A 155 -19.36 30.39 -21.45
C ARG A 155 -18.94 31.48 -22.43
N GLU A 156 -19.94 32.27 -22.82
CA GLU A 156 -19.78 33.58 -23.42
C GLU A 156 -19.56 34.61 -22.31
N GLU A 157 -18.51 35.41 -22.43
CA GLU A 157 -18.15 36.47 -21.51
C GLU A 157 -17.97 37.78 -22.28
N ARG A 158 -18.23 38.91 -21.61
CA ARG A 158 -18.00 40.24 -22.20
C ARG A 158 -16.59 40.70 -21.85
N GLY A 159 -15.76 40.86 -22.86
CA GLY A 159 -14.40 41.39 -22.71
C GLY A 159 -14.37 42.84 -22.24
N LEU A 160 -13.22 43.28 -21.73
CA LEU A 160 -13.00 44.64 -21.21
C LEU A 160 -13.25 45.75 -22.25
N TYR A 161 -13.13 45.42 -23.54
CA TYR A 161 -13.30 46.36 -24.67
C TYR A 161 -14.57 46.10 -25.51
N GLN A 162 -15.60 45.47 -24.94
CA GLN A 162 -16.86 45.09 -25.62
C GLN A 162 -16.76 43.95 -26.66
N ASP A 163 -15.60 43.34 -26.85
CA ASP A 163 -15.48 42.12 -27.65
C ASP A 163 -16.09 40.92 -26.92
N THR A 164 -16.91 40.14 -27.62
CA THR A 164 -17.43 38.87 -27.11
C THR A 164 -16.30 37.85 -27.11
N VAL A 165 -16.01 37.27 -25.93
CA VAL A 165 -15.00 36.23 -25.77
C VAL A 165 -15.63 34.97 -25.21
N PHE A 166 -15.02 33.83 -25.46
CA PHE A 166 -15.53 32.54 -25.03
C PHE A 166 -14.50 31.77 -24.23
N CYS A 167 -14.95 30.98 -23.25
CA CYS A 167 -14.08 30.10 -22.49
C CYS A 167 -14.82 28.84 -22.03
N PHE A 168 -14.07 27.81 -21.64
CA PHE A 168 -14.66 26.72 -20.85
C PHE A 168 -14.79 27.15 -19.39
N VAL A 169 -15.77 26.59 -18.66
CA VAL A 169 -16.01 26.94 -17.25
C VAL A 169 -14.76 26.70 -16.37
N HIS A 170 -13.92 25.75 -16.77
CA HIS A 170 -12.68 25.40 -16.11
C HIS A 170 -11.74 24.66 -17.08
N LEU A 171 -10.42 24.79 -16.90
CA LEU A 171 -9.41 24.13 -17.73
C LEU A 171 -9.58 22.61 -17.78
N SER A 172 -9.96 21.98 -16.65
CA SER A 172 -10.23 20.53 -16.63
C SER A 172 -11.32 20.08 -17.62
N VAL A 173 -12.30 20.96 -17.91
CA VAL A 173 -13.37 20.66 -18.87
C VAL A 173 -12.83 20.76 -20.29
N GLN A 174 -11.97 21.74 -20.56
CA GLN A 174 -11.23 21.85 -21.82
C GLN A 174 -10.35 20.61 -22.05
N GLU A 175 -9.56 20.20 -21.05
CA GLU A 175 -8.70 19.02 -21.16
C GLU A 175 -9.49 17.72 -21.37
N PHE A 176 -10.63 17.56 -20.68
CA PHE A 176 -11.51 16.41 -20.88
C PHE A 176 -12.09 16.37 -22.30
N LEU A 177 -12.61 17.49 -22.81
CA LEU A 177 -13.17 17.56 -24.16
C LEU A 177 -12.10 17.40 -25.24
N ALA A 178 -10.88 17.89 -25.00
CA ALA A 178 -9.72 17.65 -25.85
C ALA A 178 -9.37 16.15 -25.90
N ALA A 179 -9.30 15.48 -24.75
CA ALA A 179 -9.04 14.04 -24.66
C ALA A 179 -10.14 13.23 -25.38
N PHE A 180 -11.39 13.62 -25.19
CA PHE A 180 -12.53 13.06 -25.90
C PHE A 180 -12.40 13.22 -27.43
N HIS A 181 -12.01 14.41 -27.91
CA HIS A 181 -11.81 14.67 -29.34
C HIS A 181 -10.68 13.81 -29.93
N VAL A 182 -9.55 13.69 -29.24
CA VAL A 182 -8.42 12.86 -29.68
C VAL A 182 -8.84 11.39 -29.77
N HIS A 183 -9.51 10.88 -28.73
CA HIS A 183 -10.03 9.51 -28.71
C HIS A 183 -11.03 9.26 -29.85
N LEU A 184 -12.01 10.15 -30.01
CA LEU A 184 -13.03 10.04 -31.06
C LEU A 184 -12.42 10.08 -32.47
N THR A 185 -11.47 11.00 -32.71
CA THR A 185 -10.82 11.17 -34.02
C THR A 185 -10.01 9.94 -34.39
N PHE A 186 -9.23 9.41 -33.46
CA PHE A 186 -8.43 8.22 -33.70
C PHE A 186 -9.29 6.99 -34.04
N PHE A 187 -10.39 6.76 -33.32
CA PHE A 187 -11.24 5.58 -33.55
C PHE A 187 -12.26 5.74 -34.68
N SER A 188 -12.57 6.97 -35.10
CA SER A 188 -13.42 7.22 -36.27
C SER A 188 -12.64 7.24 -37.59
N SER A 189 -11.39 7.75 -37.57
CA SER A 189 -10.62 8.05 -38.79
C SER A 189 -9.25 7.37 -38.87
N GLY A 190 -8.72 6.83 -37.77
CA GLY A 190 -7.37 6.27 -37.66
C GLY A 190 -6.27 7.32 -37.45
N VAL A 191 -6.59 8.61 -37.47
CA VAL A 191 -5.59 9.68 -37.37
C VAL A 191 -5.13 9.86 -35.92
N ASN A 192 -3.82 9.78 -35.68
CA ASN A 192 -3.22 10.10 -34.39
C ASN A 192 -2.86 11.59 -34.33
N LEU A 193 -3.75 12.41 -33.77
CA LEU A 193 -3.54 13.86 -33.60
C LEU A 193 -2.30 14.21 -32.75
N LEU A 194 -1.79 13.24 -31.98
CA LEU A 194 -0.63 13.42 -31.12
C LEU A 194 0.70 13.09 -31.80
N SER A 195 0.71 12.47 -32.99
CA SER A 195 1.95 12.16 -33.71
C SER A 195 2.48 13.37 -34.51
N GLU A 196 3.78 13.67 -34.41
CA GLU A 196 4.44 14.70 -35.21
C GLU A 196 4.63 14.27 -36.69
N GLU A 197 4.81 12.98 -36.96
CA GLU A 197 5.06 12.44 -38.31
C GLU A 197 3.84 12.58 -39.24
N GLN A 198 2.62 12.56 -38.69
CA GLN A 198 1.38 12.70 -39.47
C GLN A 198 0.94 14.17 -39.69
N GLN A 199 1.53 15.14 -38.97
CA GLN A 199 1.22 16.56 -39.16
C GLN A 199 1.91 17.16 -40.39
N GLN A 200 2.97 16.52 -40.92
CA GLN A 200 3.70 16.97 -42.12
C GLN A 200 3.31 16.23 -43.41
N THR A 201 2.54 15.13 -43.32
CA THR A 201 2.16 14.30 -44.49
C THR A 201 0.65 14.36 -44.77
N THR A 202 0.14 15.55 -45.08
CA THR A 202 -1.14 15.68 -45.82
C THR A 202 -0.93 15.37 -47.30
N SER A 203 -0.40 14.18 -47.63
CA SER A 203 -0.44 13.66 -49.00
C SER A 203 -1.50 12.56 -49.07
N LEU A 204 -2.42 12.68 -50.02
CA LEU A 204 -3.59 11.80 -50.21
C LEU A 204 -3.25 10.31 -50.43
N TRP A 205 -1.97 9.93 -50.43
CA TRP A 205 -1.46 8.63 -50.86
C TRP A 205 -1.18 7.65 -49.70
N SER A 206 -1.11 8.11 -48.44
CA SER A 206 -0.98 7.21 -47.27
C SER A 206 -2.26 6.43 -46.95
N LYS A 207 -3.42 6.80 -47.53
CA LYS A 207 -4.71 6.13 -47.30
C LYS A 207 -4.84 4.73 -47.90
N VAL A 208 -3.88 4.26 -48.70
CA VAL A 208 -4.04 3.03 -49.52
C VAL A 208 -3.21 1.84 -48.99
N PHE A 209 -2.19 2.04 -48.14
CA PHE A 209 -1.25 0.95 -47.77
C PHE A 209 -0.69 0.98 -46.34
N GLU A 210 -1.40 1.51 -45.34
CA GLU A 210 -0.97 1.37 -43.93
C GLU A 210 -1.88 0.41 -43.16
N ASP A 211 -1.26 -0.59 -42.52
CA ASP A 211 -1.87 -1.42 -41.50
C ASP A 211 -2.64 -0.54 -40.50
N LYS A 212 -3.79 -1.02 -40.00
CA LYS A 212 -4.60 -0.28 -39.00
C LYS A 212 -3.68 0.27 -37.90
N PRO A 213 -3.68 1.58 -37.61
CA PRO A 213 -2.79 2.15 -36.62
C PRO A 213 -3.07 1.52 -35.25
N GLU A 214 -2.03 0.97 -34.62
CA GLU A 214 -2.16 0.28 -33.35
C GLU A 214 -2.61 1.27 -32.26
N PRO A 215 -3.75 1.02 -31.58
CA PRO A 215 -4.23 1.88 -30.48
C PRO A 215 -3.20 2.10 -29.37
N MET A 216 -2.26 1.17 -29.22
CA MET A 216 -1.09 1.30 -28.36
C MET A 216 -0.28 2.58 -28.65
N ARG A 217 0.01 2.84 -29.94
CA ARG A 217 0.82 3.99 -30.34
C ARG A 217 0.19 5.31 -29.94
N LEU A 218 -1.15 5.42 -29.98
CA LEU A 218 -1.85 6.63 -29.53
C LEU A 218 -1.54 6.93 -28.05
N TYR A 219 -1.74 5.94 -27.18
CA TYR A 219 -1.57 6.13 -25.74
C TYR A 219 -0.11 6.33 -25.34
N GLN A 220 0.83 5.63 -25.99
CA GLN A 220 2.27 5.88 -25.81
C GLN A 220 2.65 7.30 -26.22
N SER A 221 2.22 7.77 -27.40
CA SER A 221 2.46 9.16 -27.83
C SER A 221 1.88 10.17 -26.85
N ALA A 222 0.72 9.88 -26.24
CA ALA A 222 0.12 10.75 -25.23
C ALA A 222 0.94 10.81 -23.95
N VAL A 223 1.41 9.66 -23.45
CA VAL A 223 2.31 9.58 -22.28
C VAL A 223 3.58 10.38 -22.55
N ASP A 224 4.21 10.19 -23.71
CA ASP A 224 5.45 10.86 -24.07
C ASP A 224 5.26 12.38 -24.18
N LYS A 225 4.18 12.85 -24.82
CA LYS A 225 3.86 14.28 -24.90
C LYS A 225 3.61 14.91 -23.53
N ALA A 226 2.88 14.23 -22.64
CA ALA A 226 2.68 14.72 -21.29
C ALA A 226 4.00 14.82 -20.51
N LEU A 227 4.91 13.84 -20.70
CA LEU A 227 6.23 13.87 -20.07
C LEU A 227 7.17 14.92 -20.66
N GLN A 228 7.01 15.30 -21.93
CA GLN A 228 7.75 16.40 -22.54
C GLN A 228 7.23 17.77 -22.11
N SER A 229 5.99 17.85 -21.60
CA SER A 229 5.40 19.08 -21.09
C SER A 229 6.21 19.64 -19.91
N PRO A 230 6.61 20.93 -19.95
CA PRO A 230 7.42 21.53 -18.89
C PRO A 230 6.60 21.91 -17.65
N ASN A 231 5.30 22.14 -17.81
CA ASN A 231 4.40 22.67 -16.77
C ASN A 231 3.24 21.72 -16.43
N GLY A 232 3.24 20.49 -16.97
CA GLY A 232 2.19 19.51 -16.69
C GLY A 232 0.81 19.84 -17.30
N HIS A 233 0.72 20.78 -18.24
CA HIS A 233 -0.57 21.20 -18.82
C HIS A 233 -1.31 20.11 -19.63
N LEU A 234 -0.72 18.93 -19.79
CA LEU A 234 -1.33 17.76 -20.42
C LEU A 234 -1.62 16.63 -19.42
N ASP A 235 -1.40 16.86 -18.13
CA ASP A 235 -1.49 15.81 -17.11
C ASP A 235 -2.93 15.32 -16.93
N LEU A 236 -3.90 16.24 -16.78
CA LEU A 236 -5.31 15.86 -16.71
C LEU A 236 -5.81 15.35 -18.07
N PHE A 237 -5.39 15.97 -19.18
CA PHE A 237 -5.67 15.46 -20.53
C PHE A 237 -5.27 13.99 -20.69
N LEU A 238 -4.05 13.61 -20.26
CA LEU A 238 -3.56 12.24 -20.34
C LEU A 238 -4.42 11.29 -19.50
N ARG A 239 -4.74 11.68 -18.27
CA ARG A 239 -5.61 10.91 -17.36
C ARG A 239 -6.96 10.63 -18.00
N TYR A 240 -7.61 11.65 -18.58
CA TYR A 240 -8.88 11.50 -19.27
C TYR A 240 -8.77 10.60 -20.50
N LEU A 241 -7.73 10.76 -21.32
CA LEU A 241 -7.54 9.98 -22.53
C LEU A 241 -7.36 8.48 -22.23
N LEU A 242 -6.59 8.17 -21.18
CA LEU A 242 -6.40 6.79 -20.69
C LEU A 242 -7.67 6.25 -20.05
N GLY A 243 -8.38 7.03 -19.22
CA GLY A 243 -9.67 6.59 -18.67
C GLY A 243 -10.70 6.30 -19.77
N LEU A 244 -10.72 7.06 -20.87
CA LEU A 244 -11.58 6.81 -22.04
C LEU A 244 -11.21 5.50 -22.79
N SER A 245 -10.01 4.95 -22.59
CA SER A 245 -9.63 3.66 -23.19
C SER A 245 -10.39 2.47 -22.58
N LEU A 246 -10.95 2.63 -21.39
CA LEU A 246 -11.71 1.58 -20.70
C LEU A 246 -13.10 1.38 -21.32
N GLU A 247 -13.48 0.12 -21.52
CA GLU A 247 -14.77 -0.27 -22.10
C GLU A 247 -15.97 0.16 -21.24
N THR A 248 -15.80 0.14 -19.91
CA THR A 248 -16.80 0.62 -18.95
C THR A 248 -17.16 2.09 -19.19
N ASN A 249 -16.14 2.92 -19.41
CA ASN A 249 -16.27 4.35 -19.67
C ASN A 249 -16.86 4.62 -21.06
N GLN A 250 -16.43 3.87 -22.09
CA GLN A 250 -17.01 3.97 -23.43
C GLN A 250 -18.51 3.60 -23.46
N THR A 251 -18.92 2.64 -22.61
CA THR A 251 -20.32 2.23 -22.50
C THR A 251 -21.20 3.36 -21.95
N LEU A 252 -20.69 4.19 -21.04
CA LEU A 252 -21.40 5.38 -20.54
C LEU A 252 -21.58 6.45 -21.63
N LEU A 253 -20.68 6.51 -22.62
CA LEU A 253 -20.73 7.41 -23.78
C LEU A 253 -21.37 6.76 -25.02
N ARG A 254 -22.14 5.67 -24.84
CA ARG A 254 -22.83 5.00 -25.95
C ARG A 254 -23.73 6.00 -26.68
N GLY A 255 -23.53 6.13 -27.98
CA GLY A 255 -24.20 7.13 -28.80
C GLY A 255 -23.36 8.38 -29.09
N LEU A 256 -22.19 8.54 -28.49
CA LEU A 256 -21.12 9.42 -28.98
C LEU A 256 -19.94 8.62 -29.51
N LEU A 257 -19.53 7.57 -28.80
CA LEU A 257 -18.46 6.67 -29.21
C LEU A 257 -19.01 5.39 -29.85
N THR A 258 -18.32 4.89 -30.87
CA THR A 258 -18.56 3.55 -31.41
C THR A 258 -17.94 2.53 -30.46
N GLN A 259 -18.75 1.58 -29.98
CA GLN A 259 -18.24 0.47 -29.17
C GLN A 259 -17.21 -0.28 -30.00
N THR A 260 -15.99 -0.26 -29.52
CA THR A 260 -14.89 -1.00 -30.13
C THR A 260 -14.60 -2.20 -29.24
N GLY A 261 -14.48 -3.39 -29.84
CA GLY A 261 -14.45 -4.67 -29.12
C GLY A 261 -13.35 -4.79 -28.07
N SER A 262 -13.43 -5.84 -27.24
CA SER A 262 -12.57 -6.09 -26.06
C SER A 262 -11.09 -5.73 -26.29
N ARG A 263 -10.61 -4.74 -25.52
CA ARG A 263 -9.30 -4.05 -25.63
C ARG A 263 -8.37 -4.26 -24.45
N SER A 264 -8.63 -5.30 -23.65
CA SER A 264 -7.86 -5.62 -22.44
C SER A 264 -6.35 -5.66 -22.70
N GLN A 265 -5.93 -6.17 -23.86
CA GLN A 265 -4.52 -6.31 -24.22
C GLN A 265 -3.79 -4.96 -24.37
N THR A 266 -4.37 -4.00 -25.11
CA THR A 266 -3.76 -2.68 -25.32
C THR A 266 -3.62 -1.92 -24.00
N ASN A 267 -4.63 -1.98 -23.13
CA ASN A 267 -4.57 -1.31 -21.82
C ASN A 267 -3.50 -1.93 -20.94
N GLN A 268 -3.36 -3.27 -20.92
CA GLN A 268 -2.30 -3.95 -20.18
C GLN A 268 -0.91 -3.57 -20.67
N GLU A 269 -0.70 -3.53 -21.98
CA GLU A 269 0.59 -3.11 -22.53
C GLU A 269 0.87 -1.62 -22.22
N THR A 270 -0.16 -0.75 -22.19
CA THR A 270 -0.03 0.67 -21.84
C THR A 270 0.34 0.82 -20.37
N VAL A 271 -0.27 0.02 -19.49
CA VAL A 271 0.10 -0.09 -18.08
C VAL A 271 1.58 -0.49 -17.95
N GLN A 272 2.03 -1.49 -18.68
CA GLN A 272 3.44 -1.92 -18.65
C GLN A 272 4.38 -0.82 -19.14
N TYR A 273 3.99 -0.07 -20.17
CA TYR A 273 4.74 1.10 -20.64
C TYR A 273 4.86 2.16 -19.53
N ILE A 274 3.75 2.55 -18.90
CA ILE A 274 3.73 3.53 -17.80
C ILE A 274 4.61 3.06 -16.63
N LYS A 275 4.50 1.79 -16.22
CA LYS A 275 5.32 1.19 -15.16
C LYS A 275 6.81 1.26 -15.49
N LYS A 276 7.18 0.95 -16.74
CA LYS A 276 8.54 1.09 -17.23
C LYS A 276 9.00 2.54 -17.17
N THR A 277 8.20 3.49 -17.62
CA THR A 277 8.57 4.92 -17.60
C THR A 277 8.77 5.46 -16.19
N ILE A 278 7.94 5.04 -15.21
CA ILE A 278 8.15 5.38 -13.79
C ILE A 278 9.51 4.85 -13.30
N SER A 279 9.95 3.69 -13.78
CA SER A 279 11.25 3.10 -13.41
C SER A 279 12.45 3.84 -14.01
N GLU A 280 12.27 4.62 -15.07
CA GLU A 280 13.32 5.37 -15.76
C GLU A 280 13.67 6.73 -15.10
N ASN A 281 13.22 6.96 -13.87
CA ASN A 281 13.59 8.10 -13.01
C ASN A 281 13.17 9.49 -13.57
N VAL A 282 11.89 9.62 -13.96
CA VAL A 282 11.25 10.92 -14.24
C VAL A 282 11.10 11.77 -12.96
N SER A 283 10.71 13.05 -13.06
CA SER A 283 10.53 13.88 -11.85
C SER A 283 9.43 13.32 -10.91
N PRO A 284 9.46 13.63 -9.60
CA PRO A 284 8.42 13.19 -8.67
C PRO A 284 7.00 13.57 -9.09
N GLU A 285 6.80 14.79 -9.60
CA GLU A 285 5.50 15.30 -10.05
C GLU A 285 4.98 14.49 -11.24
N LYS A 286 5.85 14.21 -12.22
CA LYS A 286 5.53 13.39 -13.40
C LYS A 286 5.23 11.96 -13.00
N SER A 287 6.00 11.40 -12.06
CA SER A 287 5.72 10.07 -11.51
C SER A 287 4.32 10.03 -10.89
N ILE A 288 3.99 10.98 -10.01
CA ILE A 288 2.65 11.08 -9.38
C ILE A 288 1.55 11.16 -10.44
N ASN A 289 1.73 11.95 -11.51
CA ASN A 289 0.76 11.99 -12.60
C ASN A 289 0.61 10.61 -13.30
N LEU A 290 1.71 9.91 -13.58
CA LEU A 290 1.68 8.56 -14.13
C LEU A 290 0.99 7.55 -13.21
N PHE A 291 1.09 7.70 -11.89
CA PHE A 291 0.30 6.91 -10.94
C PHE A 291 -1.19 7.20 -11.01
N HIS A 292 -1.56 8.48 -11.14
CA HIS A 292 -2.95 8.82 -11.41
C HIS A 292 -3.45 8.18 -12.70
N CYS A 293 -2.61 8.12 -13.74
CA CYS A 293 -2.93 7.42 -14.98
C CYS A 293 -3.16 5.91 -14.79
N LEU A 294 -2.33 5.23 -13.98
CA LEU A 294 -2.55 3.82 -13.62
C LEU A 294 -3.88 3.62 -12.87
N ASN A 295 -4.23 4.54 -11.96
CA ASN A 295 -5.52 4.52 -11.27
C ASN A 295 -6.70 4.72 -12.23
N GLU A 296 -6.60 5.61 -13.22
CA GLU A 296 -7.64 5.77 -14.25
C GLU A 296 -7.79 4.51 -15.12
N LEU A 297 -6.75 3.68 -15.23
CA LEU A 297 -6.75 2.38 -15.91
C LEU A 297 -7.15 1.21 -14.98
N ASN A 298 -7.52 1.48 -13.73
CA ASN A 298 -7.81 0.50 -12.68
C ASN A 298 -6.64 -0.46 -12.35
N ASP A 299 -5.38 -0.03 -12.56
CA ASP A 299 -4.19 -0.79 -12.16
C ASP A 299 -3.61 -0.28 -10.84
N ILE A 300 -3.76 -1.09 -9.78
CA ILE A 300 -3.18 -0.83 -8.45
C ILE A 300 -1.97 -1.72 -8.15
N SER A 301 -1.58 -2.60 -9.09
CA SER A 301 -0.61 -3.66 -8.81
C SER A 301 0.83 -3.13 -8.69
N LEU A 302 1.13 -1.92 -9.16
CA LEU A 302 2.48 -1.35 -9.04
C LEU A 302 2.93 -1.24 -7.57
N VAL A 303 2.02 -0.94 -6.64
CA VAL A 303 2.34 -0.92 -5.20
C VAL A 303 2.71 -2.31 -4.71
N GLU A 304 1.90 -3.30 -5.05
CA GLU A 304 2.11 -4.70 -4.69
C GLU A 304 3.43 -5.23 -5.28
N GLU A 305 3.74 -4.86 -6.54
CA GLU A 305 4.97 -5.20 -7.24
C GLU A 305 6.20 -4.57 -6.54
N ILE A 306 6.13 -3.30 -6.14
CA ILE A 306 7.20 -2.63 -5.38
C ILE A 306 7.36 -3.26 -3.99
N GLN A 307 6.26 -3.47 -3.27
CA GLN A 307 6.26 -4.13 -1.96
C GLN A 307 6.88 -5.53 -2.06
N GLN A 308 6.45 -6.34 -3.02
CA GLN A 308 6.99 -7.68 -3.24
C GLN A 308 8.48 -7.65 -3.61
N SER A 309 8.89 -6.69 -4.43
CA SER A 309 10.28 -6.52 -4.85
C SER A 309 11.21 -6.14 -3.70
N LEU A 310 10.76 -5.24 -2.81
CA LEU A 310 11.50 -4.83 -1.63
C LEU A 310 11.53 -5.94 -0.57
N ARG A 311 10.38 -6.61 -0.30
CA ARG A 311 10.30 -7.77 0.62
C ARG A 311 11.18 -8.92 0.19
N SER A 312 11.19 -9.24 -1.11
CA SER A 312 12.01 -10.35 -1.64
C SER A 312 13.51 -10.04 -1.68
N GLY A 313 13.92 -8.81 -1.35
CA GLY A 313 15.31 -8.37 -1.44
C GLY A 313 15.87 -8.39 -2.87
N ARG A 314 15.02 -8.53 -3.90
CA ARG A 314 15.42 -8.44 -5.32
C ARG A 314 15.91 -7.02 -5.65
N LEU A 315 15.25 -6.04 -5.07
CA LEU A 315 15.61 -4.63 -5.15
C LEU A 315 16.11 -4.18 -3.77
N SER A 316 17.34 -3.69 -3.72
CA SER A 316 17.82 -2.95 -2.55
C SER A 316 17.06 -1.63 -2.47
N THR A 317 16.79 -1.14 -1.27
CA THR A 317 16.21 0.19 -1.02
C THR A 317 16.97 1.31 -1.73
N ASN A 318 18.27 1.14 -1.92
CA ASN A 318 19.15 2.08 -2.63
C ASN A 318 19.03 2.02 -4.16
N LYS A 319 18.32 1.03 -4.72
CA LYS A 319 18.07 0.90 -6.16
C LYS A 319 16.79 1.60 -6.61
N LEU A 320 15.87 1.90 -5.69
CA LEU A 320 14.70 2.69 -6.02
C LEU A 320 15.10 4.15 -6.23
N SER A 321 14.62 4.72 -7.33
CA SER A 321 14.86 6.12 -7.65
C SER A 321 14.13 7.06 -6.68
N PRO A 322 14.57 8.32 -6.51
CA PRO A 322 13.84 9.29 -5.70
C PRO A 322 12.38 9.47 -6.14
N ALA A 323 12.12 9.34 -7.43
CA ALA A 323 10.77 9.43 -7.99
C ALA A 323 9.90 8.23 -7.59
N GLN A 324 10.45 7.02 -7.63
CA GLN A 324 9.77 5.81 -7.17
C GLN A 324 9.45 5.87 -5.67
N TRP A 325 10.36 6.39 -4.85
CA TRP A 325 10.10 6.62 -3.43
C TRP A 325 9.00 7.66 -3.21
N SER A 326 9.06 8.79 -3.92
CA SER A 326 8.06 9.86 -3.81
C SER A 326 6.68 9.36 -4.20
N ALA A 327 6.61 8.57 -5.26
CA ALA A 327 5.42 7.89 -5.69
C ALA A 327 4.88 6.89 -4.66
N LEU A 328 5.74 6.01 -4.13
CA LEU A 328 5.32 5.06 -3.10
C LEU A 328 4.75 5.80 -1.90
N VAL A 329 5.42 6.85 -1.41
CA VAL A 329 4.92 7.71 -0.34
C VAL A 329 3.55 8.29 -0.70
N PHE A 330 3.40 8.84 -1.92
CA PHE A 330 2.13 9.41 -2.36
C PHE A 330 0.99 8.38 -2.31
N ILE A 331 1.24 7.15 -2.74
CA ILE A 331 0.22 6.09 -2.77
C ILE A 331 -0.15 5.66 -1.35
N LEU A 332 0.84 5.47 -0.47
CA LEU A 332 0.58 5.08 0.91
C LEU A 332 -0.17 6.17 1.68
N LEU A 333 0.15 7.44 1.43
CA LEU A 333 -0.61 8.58 1.95
C LEU A 333 -2.00 8.74 1.31
N SER A 334 -2.24 8.02 0.22
CA SER A 334 -3.51 8.01 -0.51
C SER A 334 -4.43 6.85 -0.11
N SER A 335 -3.91 5.83 0.56
CA SER A 335 -4.66 4.67 1.04
C SER A 335 -5.10 4.90 2.50
N GLU A 336 -6.40 4.90 2.81
CA GLU A 336 -6.86 5.04 4.20
C GLU A 336 -6.44 3.83 5.07
N GLU A 337 -6.43 2.62 4.50
CA GLU A 337 -6.07 1.39 5.23
C GLU A 337 -4.61 1.38 5.70
N ASP A 338 -3.69 1.95 4.93
CA ASP A 338 -2.25 1.99 5.25
C ASP A 338 -1.89 3.09 6.28
N LEU A 339 -2.80 4.01 6.56
CA LEU A 339 -2.62 5.06 7.56
C LEU A 339 -3.05 4.62 8.95
N GLU A 340 -3.92 3.62 9.10
CA GLU A 340 -4.25 3.10 10.43
C GLU A 340 -3.06 2.35 11.04
N VAL A 341 -2.50 1.37 10.31
CA VAL A 341 -1.35 0.56 10.75
C VAL A 341 -0.30 0.46 9.67
N PHE A 342 0.80 1.19 9.86
CA PHE A 342 1.97 1.14 8.98
C PHE A 342 3.03 0.18 9.53
N ASP A 343 3.29 -0.90 8.80
CA ASP A 343 4.34 -1.88 9.11
C ASP A 343 5.50 -1.76 8.12
N LEU A 344 6.67 -1.33 8.61
CA LEU A 344 7.84 -1.12 7.76
C LEU A 344 8.36 -2.43 7.14
N LYS A 345 8.14 -3.59 7.78
CA LYS A 345 8.53 -4.90 7.23
C LYS A 345 7.77 -5.27 5.97
N LYS A 346 6.60 -4.65 5.73
CA LYS A 346 5.87 -4.78 4.47
C LYS A 346 6.61 -4.17 3.28
N TYR A 347 7.62 -3.33 3.52
CA TYR A 347 8.43 -2.70 2.48
C TYR A 347 9.85 -3.22 2.60
N SER A 348 10.56 -2.81 3.66
CA SER A 348 11.92 -3.27 3.93
C SER A 348 12.26 -2.99 5.38
N ALA A 349 12.74 -4.00 6.09
CA ALA A 349 13.25 -3.88 7.46
C ALA A 349 14.64 -3.18 7.47
N SER A 350 14.68 -1.90 7.09
CA SER A 350 15.92 -1.12 7.02
C SER A 350 15.73 0.35 7.40
N GLU A 351 16.81 0.96 7.89
CA GLU A 351 16.85 2.38 8.23
C GLU A 351 16.62 3.27 6.99
N GLU A 352 17.17 2.91 5.83
CA GLU A 352 16.96 3.69 4.60
C GLU A 352 15.48 3.73 4.19
N ALA A 353 14.75 2.61 4.31
CA ALA A 353 13.32 2.59 4.02
C ALA A 353 12.54 3.46 5.01
N LEU A 354 12.87 3.40 6.31
CA LEU A 354 12.27 4.27 7.32
C LEU A 354 12.43 5.75 6.93
N LEU A 355 13.67 6.17 6.61
CA LEU A 355 13.97 7.56 6.29
C LEU A 355 13.22 8.05 5.04
N ARG A 356 13.02 7.18 4.04
CA ARG A 356 12.24 7.51 2.82
C ARG A 356 10.74 7.54 3.07
N LEU A 357 10.25 6.78 4.06
CA LEU A 357 8.84 6.64 4.38
C LEU A 357 8.40 7.45 5.62
N LEU A 358 9.24 8.34 6.15
CA LEU A 358 8.89 9.25 7.26
C LEU A 358 7.58 10.02 7.03
N PRO A 359 7.23 10.50 5.82
CA PRO A 359 5.95 11.15 5.61
C PRO A 359 4.75 10.23 5.92
N VAL A 360 4.88 8.93 5.60
CA VAL A 360 3.86 7.92 5.91
C VAL A 360 3.82 7.67 7.41
N VAL A 361 4.98 7.44 8.05
CA VAL A 361 5.10 7.27 9.51
C VAL A 361 4.44 8.42 10.27
N LYS A 362 4.62 9.65 9.79
CA LYS A 362 4.03 10.84 10.41
C LYS A 362 2.51 10.88 10.28
N ALA A 363 1.97 10.42 9.16
CA ALA A 363 0.54 10.41 8.88
C ALA A 363 -0.19 9.20 9.50
N SER A 364 0.52 8.14 9.86
CA SER A 364 -0.06 6.91 10.41
C SER A 364 -0.41 7.00 11.90
N ASN A 365 -1.46 6.29 12.32
CA ASN A 365 -1.87 6.19 13.73
C ASN A 365 -0.97 5.21 14.51
N LYS A 366 -0.73 4.03 13.95
CA LYS A 366 0.12 2.99 14.54
C LYS A 366 1.26 2.62 13.61
N VAL A 367 2.48 2.61 14.14
CA VAL A 367 3.70 2.35 13.38
C VAL A 367 4.49 1.19 13.99
N LEU A 368 4.71 0.13 13.20
CA LEU A 368 5.41 -1.08 13.59
C LEU A 368 6.82 -1.09 12.98
N LEU A 369 7.83 -0.86 13.82
CA LEU A 369 9.26 -0.83 13.46
C LEU A 369 10.08 -1.89 14.20
N SER A 370 9.41 -2.83 14.86
CA SER A 370 10.08 -3.83 15.69
C SER A 370 11.05 -4.70 14.87
N GLY A 371 12.33 -4.75 15.21
CA GLY A 371 13.33 -5.56 14.51
C GLY A 371 13.57 -5.13 13.05
N CYS A 372 13.56 -3.83 12.78
CA CYS A 372 13.81 -3.24 11.45
C CYS A 372 15.27 -2.78 11.24
N ASN A 373 16.21 -3.26 12.07
CA ASN A 373 17.62 -2.91 12.03
C ASN A 373 17.86 -1.39 12.13
N LEU A 374 17.09 -0.72 13.00
CA LEU A 374 17.18 0.72 13.21
C LEU A 374 18.32 1.07 14.19
N SER A 375 18.93 2.23 13.97
CA SER A 375 20.03 2.76 14.76
C SER A 375 19.67 4.08 15.47
N VAL A 376 20.63 4.66 16.18
CA VAL A 376 20.53 6.00 16.80
C VAL A 376 20.12 7.07 15.78
N ARG A 377 20.53 6.97 14.51
CA ARG A 377 20.14 7.92 13.46
C ARG A 377 18.64 7.89 13.17
N SER A 378 18.03 6.71 13.22
CA SER A 378 16.58 6.55 13.09
C SER A 378 15.82 7.28 14.21
N CYS A 379 16.37 7.30 15.43
CA CYS A 379 15.76 7.99 16.57
C CYS A 379 15.67 9.51 16.37
N ASP A 380 16.67 10.14 15.74
CA ASP A 380 16.65 11.58 15.43
C ASP A 380 15.50 11.94 14.47
N ALA A 381 15.36 11.14 13.40
CA ALA A 381 14.28 11.30 12.44
C ALA A 381 12.90 11.09 13.08
N LEU A 382 12.74 10.06 13.92
CA LEU A 382 11.50 9.80 14.65
C LEU A 382 11.19 10.87 15.68
N SER A 383 12.22 11.44 16.34
CA SER A 383 12.07 12.58 17.24
C SER A 383 11.49 13.80 16.53
N SER A 384 11.91 14.04 15.28
CA SER A 384 11.33 15.09 14.42
C SER A 384 9.86 14.81 14.04
N VAL A 385 9.48 13.53 13.91
CA VAL A 385 8.07 13.14 13.69
C VAL A 385 7.24 13.40 14.94
N LEU A 386 7.68 12.88 16.10
CA LEU A 386 7.00 13.00 17.39
C LEU A 386 6.79 14.46 17.81
N SER A 387 7.73 15.34 17.47
CA SER A 387 7.64 16.76 17.80
C SER A 387 6.77 17.58 16.85
N SER A 388 6.26 16.98 15.77
CA SER A 388 5.55 17.69 14.71
C SER A 388 4.05 17.83 14.98
N GLN A 389 3.53 19.05 14.86
CA GLN A 389 2.09 19.35 15.05
C GLN A 389 1.16 18.56 14.11
N SER A 390 1.63 18.13 12.94
CA SER A 390 0.85 17.34 11.99
C SER A 390 1.12 15.85 12.05
N SER A 391 1.66 15.34 13.16
CA SER A 391 1.77 13.90 13.37
C SER A 391 0.44 13.33 13.90
N SER A 392 -0.01 12.25 13.28
CA SER A 392 -1.19 11.48 13.73
C SER A 392 -0.80 10.30 14.63
N LEU A 393 0.50 10.15 14.95
CA LEU A 393 1.04 8.96 15.59
C LEU A 393 0.54 8.83 17.03
N ARG A 394 0.00 7.66 17.36
CA ARG A 394 -0.50 7.29 18.70
C ARG A 394 0.23 6.08 19.26
N GLU A 395 0.57 5.12 18.41
CA GLU A 395 1.33 3.92 18.82
C GLU A 395 2.62 3.77 18.02
N LEU A 396 3.74 3.64 18.73
CA LEU A 396 5.06 3.41 18.13
C LEU A 396 5.73 2.17 18.75
N ASP A 397 5.94 1.14 17.95
CA ASP A 397 6.69 -0.05 18.34
C ASP A 397 8.08 -0.05 17.72
N LEU A 398 9.10 0.16 18.55
CA LEU A 398 10.52 0.20 18.22
C LEU A 398 11.30 -1.01 18.77
N SER A 399 10.59 -2.03 19.27
CA SER A 399 11.19 -3.16 19.96
C SER A 399 12.28 -3.87 19.12
N ASN A 400 13.25 -4.50 19.77
CA ASN A 400 14.29 -5.30 19.11
C ASN A 400 15.16 -4.52 18.08
N ASN A 401 15.33 -3.22 18.26
CA ASN A 401 16.30 -2.40 17.51
C ASN A 401 17.49 -1.99 18.38
N HIS A 402 18.61 -1.63 17.75
CA HIS A 402 19.87 -1.33 18.44
C HIS A 402 19.95 0.15 18.86
N LEU A 403 18.97 0.62 19.63
CA LEU A 403 18.81 2.05 19.91
C LEU A 403 19.75 2.55 21.01
N GLN A 404 19.94 1.75 22.07
CA GLN A 404 20.75 2.11 23.25
C GLN A 404 20.26 3.40 23.95
N ASP A 405 20.94 3.80 25.02
CA ASP A 405 20.59 5.02 25.77
C ASP A 405 20.69 6.29 24.91
N SER A 406 21.65 6.32 23.98
CA SER A 406 21.85 7.44 23.06
C SER A 406 20.67 7.65 22.11
N GLY A 407 20.11 6.58 21.55
CA GLY A 407 18.90 6.63 20.73
C GLY A 407 17.68 7.04 21.54
N VAL A 408 17.53 6.51 22.76
CA VAL A 408 16.43 6.88 23.67
C VAL A 408 16.50 8.35 24.06
N LYS A 409 17.68 8.90 24.27
CA LYS A 409 17.88 10.32 24.56
C LYS A 409 17.40 11.23 23.41
N LEU A 410 17.60 10.82 22.16
CA LEU A 410 17.10 11.55 20.99
C LEU A 410 15.56 11.47 20.89
N LEU A 411 14.98 10.28 21.07
CA LEU A 411 13.52 10.11 21.11
C LEU A 411 12.89 10.95 22.23
N SER A 412 13.54 10.99 23.39
CA SER A 412 13.12 11.77 24.55
C SER A 412 13.02 13.27 24.24
N ALA A 413 13.83 13.80 23.32
CA ALA A 413 13.69 15.19 22.89
C ALA A 413 12.39 15.46 22.13
N GLY A 414 11.92 14.48 21.33
CA GLY A 414 10.65 14.56 20.60
C GLY A 414 9.45 14.38 21.53
N LEU A 415 9.54 13.44 22.47
CA LEU A 415 8.53 13.20 23.51
C LEU A 415 8.31 14.42 24.42
N LYS A 416 9.34 15.26 24.61
CA LYS A 416 9.23 16.54 25.34
C LYS A 416 8.39 17.58 24.61
N SER A 417 8.09 17.41 23.33
CA SER A 417 7.31 18.40 22.57
C SER A 417 5.87 18.47 23.08
N PRO A 418 5.28 19.67 23.22
CA PRO A 418 3.85 19.81 23.52
C PRO A 418 2.93 19.33 22.37
N HIS A 419 3.51 19.03 21.21
CA HIS A 419 2.79 18.47 20.06
C HIS A 419 2.83 16.94 20.01
N CYS A 420 3.52 16.28 20.94
CA CYS A 420 3.60 14.83 20.97
C CYS A 420 2.31 14.23 21.56
N GLU A 421 1.52 13.59 20.71
CA GLU A 421 0.25 12.94 21.08
C GLU A 421 0.38 11.41 21.22
N LEU A 422 1.61 10.90 21.36
CA LEU A 422 1.89 9.47 21.46
C LEU A 422 1.31 8.89 22.77
N GLU A 423 0.51 7.83 22.64
CA GLU A 423 -0.14 7.13 23.77
C GLU A 423 0.59 5.83 24.13
N THR A 424 1.21 5.17 23.15
CA THR A 424 1.91 3.89 23.38
C THR A 424 3.31 3.91 22.77
N LEU A 425 4.31 3.58 23.58
CA LEU A 425 5.70 3.47 23.18
C LEU A 425 6.28 2.13 23.63
N ARG A 426 6.68 1.29 22.66
CA ARG A 426 7.34 0.02 22.95
C ARG A 426 8.81 0.10 22.54
N LEU A 427 9.68 -0.03 23.53
CA LEU A 427 11.14 0.00 23.44
C LEU A 427 11.76 -1.30 23.97
N SER A 428 10.99 -2.38 23.88
CA SER A 428 11.35 -3.65 24.46
C SER A 428 12.53 -4.26 23.72
N GLY A 429 13.57 -4.70 24.43
CA GLY A 429 14.73 -5.29 23.76
C GLY A 429 15.60 -4.30 22.98
N CYS A 430 15.68 -3.04 23.41
CA CYS A 430 16.41 -1.96 22.72
C CYS A 430 17.82 -1.67 23.27
N LEU A 431 18.33 -2.51 24.18
CA LEU A 431 19.65 -2.38 24.83
C LEU A 431 19.74 -1.14 25.74
N ILE A 432 18.64 -0.83 26.42
CA ILE A 432 18.47 0.35 27.27
C ILE A 432 19.02 0.07 28.68
N LYS A 433 19.68 1.06 29.27
CA LYS A 433 20.16 1.08 30.65
C LYS A 433 19.55 2.25 31.44
N ASP A 434 20.09 2.49 32.63
CA ASP A 434 19.61 3.53 33.54
C ASP A 434 19.65 4.95 32.95
N GLU A 435 20.69 5.30 32.16
CA GLU A 435 20.77 6.61 31.49
C GLU A 435 19.62 6.85 30.50
N GLY A 436 19.23 5.83 29.75
CA GLY A 436 18.09 5.88 28.83
C GLY A 436 16.78 6.03 29.60
N CYS A 437 16.60 5.28 30.70
CA CYS A 437 15.45 5.41 31.59
C CYS A 437 15.34 6.83 32.20
N ALA A 438 16.46 7.40 32.66
CA ALA A 438 16.47 8.77 33.18
C ALA A 438 16.06 9.81 32.12
N SER A 439 16.47 9.60 30.86
CA SER A 439 16.07 10.46 29.74
C SER A 439 14.56 10.40 29.46
N LEU A 440 13.98 9.19 29.49
CA LEU A 440 12.54 8.99 29.33
C LEU A 440 11.75 9.63 30.47
N VAL A 441 12.13 9.39 31.72
CA VAL A 441 11.47 9.99 32.89
C VAL A 441 11.50 11.51 32.79
N SER A 442 12.67 12.10 32.48
CA SER A 442 12.78 13.54 32.25
C SER A 442 11.83 14.05 31.15
N ALA A 443 11.68 13.30 30.05
CA ALA A 443 10.78 13.69 28.97
C ALA A 443 9.32 13.69 29.39
N LEU A 444 8.90 12.63 30.07
CA LEU A 444 7.52 12.43 30.44
C LEU A 444 7.07 13.33 31.61
N SER A 445 8.01 13.88 32.38
CA SER A 445 7.74 14.90 33.41
C SER A 445 7.73 16.35 32.89
N SER A 446 8.23 16.62 31.67
CA SER A 446 8.45 18.01 31.18
C SER A 446 7.16 18.69 30.67
N ASN A 447 6.11 17.93 30.36
CA ASN A 447 4.81 18.38 29.86
C ASN A 447 3.76 17.33 30.28
N PRO A 448 2.43 17.62 30.30
CA PRO A 448 1.45 16.56 30.49
C PRO A 448 1.57 15.55 29.35
N SER A 449 2.28 14.45 29.61
CA SER A 449 2.48 13.39 28.64
C SER A 449 1.15 12.73 28.30
N HIS A 450 0.95 12.45 27.02
CA HIS A 450 -0.17 11.64 26.53
C HIS A 450 0.10 10.13 26.64
N LEU A 451 1.34 9.75 26.95
CA LEU A 451 1.76 8.37 27.04
C LEU A 451 1.05 7.63 28.18
N ARG A 452 0.40 6.52 27.82
CA ARG A 452 -0.36 5.61 28.69
C ARG A 452 0.31 4.24 28.82
N GLU A 453 0.95 3.75 27.76
CA GLU A 453 1.68 2.49 27.76
C GLU A 453 3.16 2.70 27.42
N LEU A 454 4.04 2.23 28.30
CA LEU A 454 5.48 2.20 28.09
C LEU A 454 5.99 0.78 28.34
N ASP A 455 6.56 0.17 27.29
CA ASP A 455 7.20 -1.14 27.39
C ASP A 455 8.71 -1.04 27.25
N LEU A 456 9.41 -1.27 28.36
CA LEU A 456 10.86 -1.35 28.51
C LEU A 456 11.35 -2.77 28.83
N SER A 457 10.49 -3.79 28.72
CA SER A 457 10.87 -5.18 28.97
C SER A 457 12.06 -5.63 28.12
N TYR A 458 12.77 -6.65 28.56
CA TYR A 458 13.96 -7.20 27.88
C TYR A 458 15.06 -6.14 27.68
N ASN A 459 15.24 -5.24 28.63
CA ASN A 459 16.36 -4.30 28.70
C ASN A 459 17.14 -4.51 30.01
N HIS A 460 18.04 -3.59 30.36
CA HIS A 460 18.70 -3.59 31.66
C HIS A 460 18.67 -2.20 32.33
N PRO A 461 17.49 -1.71 32.74
CA PRO A 461 17.35 -0.42 33.42
C PRO A 461 18.22 -0.29 34.67
N GLY A 462 18.53 -1.40 35.33
CA GLY A 462 19.25 -1.43 36.60
C GLY A 462 18.45 -0.82 37.75
N ASP A 463 18.93 -0.99 38.98
CA ASP A 463 18.21 -0.53 40.18
C ASP A 463 17.91 0.98 40.15
N SER A 464 18.84 1.77 39.60
CA SER A 464 18.69 3.22 39.41
C SER A 464 17.57 3.55 38.43
N GLY A 465 17.54 2.91 37.26
CA GLY A 465 16.50 3.11 36.25
C GLY A 465 15.12 2.67 36.74
N VAL A 466 15.03 1.49 37.36
CA VAL A 466 13.77 0.97 37.95
C VAL A 466 13.26 1.94 39.01
N LYS A 467 14.12 2.40 39.92
CA LYS A 467 13.72 3.36 40.95
C LYS A 467 13.19 4.68 40.38
N LEU A 468 13.83 5.21 39.33
CA LEU A 468 13.36 6.44 38.66
C LEU A 468 12.00 6.24 38.01
N LEU A 469 11.80 5.11 37.32
CA LEU A 469 10.53 4.77 36.69
C LEU A 469 9.42 4.56 37.74
N SER A 470 9.70 3.85 38.84
CA SER A 470 8.72 3.65 39.91
C SER A 470 8.36 4.96 40.62
N ALA A 471 9.33 5.82 40.92
CA ALA A 471 9.06 7.10 41.57
C ALA A 471 8.20 8.02 40.70
N ALA A 472 8.41 7.98 39.39
CA ALA A 472 7.59 8.77 38.48
C ALA A 472 6.12 8.27 38.45
N LEU A 473 5.83 6.99 38.72
CA LEU A 473 4.44 6.45 38.78
C LEU A 473 3.61 7.07 39.91
N GLU A 474 4.28 7.63 40.92
CA GLU A 474 3.63 8.34 42.01
C GLU A 474 3.28 9.80 41.64
N ASP A 475 3.77 10.32 40.50
CA ASP A 475 3.51 11.68 40.04
C ASP A 475 2.09 11.79 39.46
N PRO A 476 1.19 12.63 40.02
CA PRO A 476 -0.19 12.78 39.54
C PRO A 476 -0.29 13.41 38.14
N HIS A 477 0.79 14.00 37.63
CA HIS A 477 0.85 14.51 36.26
C HIS A 477 1.24 13.43 35.25
N TRP A 478 1.65 12.25 35.69
CA TRP A 478 1.94 11.12 34.83
C TRP A 478 0.67 10.30 34.56
N ARG A 479 0.30 10.18 33.27
CA ARG A 479 -0.91 9.46 32.82
C ARG A 479 -0.64 8.01 32.44
N LEU A 480 0.52 7.48 32.84
CA LEU A 480 0.95 6.15 32.45
C LEU A 480 0.07 5.11 33.16
N GLU A 481 -0.71 4.37 32.39
CA GLU A 481 -1.61 3.31 32.86
C GLU A 481 -0.89 1.97 32.92
N THR A 482 0.10 1.75 32.05
CA THR A 482 0.85 0.50 31.95
C THR A 482 2.34 0.76 31.77
N LEU A 483 3.14 0.24 32.71
CA LEU A 483 4.59 0.19 32.62
C LEU A 483 5.05 -1.26 32.65
N ARG A 484 5.78 -1.69 31.62
CA ARG A 484 6.42 -3.02 31.58
C ARG A 484 7.93 -2.84 31.63
N VAL A 485 8.59 -3.42 32.63
CA VAL A 485 10.05 -3.35 32.80
C VAL A 485 10.67 -4.74 32.79
N GLU A 486 9.93 -5.74 33.26
CA GLU A 486 10.35 -7.14 33.31
C GLU A 486 9.96 -7.91 32.03
N PRO A 487 10.75 -8.93 31.63
CA PRO A 487 11.99 -9.37 32.28
C PRO A 487 13.14 -8.39 32.02
N ASP A 488 13.94 -8.09 33.02
CA ASP A 488 15.12 -7.23 32.89
C ASP A 488 16.44 -8.00 33.12
N GLY A 489 17.57 -7.32 32.97
CA GLY A 489 18.88 -7.83 33.36
C GLY A 489 19.94 -7.77 32.27
N VAL A 490 21.21 -7.91 32.69
CA VAL A 490 22.40 -7.79 31.84
C VAL A 490 22.35 -8.72 30.61
N ARG A 491 21.72 -9.90 30.74
CA ARG A 491 21.56 -10.86 29.62
C ARG A 491 20.87 -10.24 28.41
N TRP A 492 19.95 -9.29 28.61
CA TRP A 492 19.19 -8.67 27.53
C TRP A 492 19.92 -7.53 26.82
N LEU A 493 21.12 -7.18 27.30
CA LEU A 493 22.08 -6.35 26.56
C LEU A 493 22.79 -7.12 25.44
N THR A 494 22.40 -8.36 25.19
CA THR A 494 22.78 -9.13 24.00
C THR A 494 22.07 -8.55 22.76
N PRO A 495 22.79 -8.14 21.71
CA PRO A 495 22.17 -7.56 20.52
C PRO A 495 21.35 -8.56 19.69
N GLY A 496 20.30 -8.09 19.01
CA GLY A 496 19.50 -8.88 18.08
C GLY A 496 18.51 -9.85 18.73
N LEU A 497 17.94 -10.77 17.92
CA LEU A 497 16.89 -11.70 18.35
C LEU A 497 17.42 -12.94 19.10
N ARG A 498 18.72 -13.23 19.00
CA ARG A 498 19.35 -14.40 19.65
C ARG A 498 19.27 -14.36 21.18
N LYS A 499 19.08 -13.18 21.78
CA LYS A 499 18.80 -13.07 23.22
C LYS A 499 17.54 -13.84 23.66
N TYR A 500 16.60 -14.10 22.76
CA TYR A 500 15.40 -14.89 23.02
C TYR A 500 15.57 -16.38 22.73
N SER A 501 16.80 -16.85 22.54
CA SER A 501 17.12 -18.23 22.24
C SER A 501 16.44 -19.19 23.23
N CYS A 502 15.71 -20.17 22.70
CA CYS A 502 14.99 -21.17 23.48
C CYS A 502 15.36 -22.57 23.02
N GLU A 503 15.50 -23.50 23.97
CA GLU A 503 15.78 -24.90 23.66
C GLU A 503 14.48 -25.63 23.32
N LEU A 504 14.45 -26.28 22.15
CA LEU A 504 13.32 -27.06 21.70
C LEU A 504 13.57 -28.57 21.87
N THR A 505 12.57 -29.27 22.38
CA THR A 505 12.58 -30.74 22.50
C THR A 505 11.45 -31.33 21.67
N ILE A 506 11.78 -32.30 20.81
CA ILE A 506 10.80 -32.99 19.97
C ILE A 506 9.88 -33.87 20.84
N ASP A 507 8.56 -33.79 20.60
CA ASP A 507 7.61 -34.72 21.22
C ASP A 507 7.51 -36.01 20.40
N THR A 508 8.23 -37.04 20.85
CA THR A 508 8.25 -38.38 20.26
C THR A 508 6.88 -39.03 20.13
N ASN A 509 5.89 -38.59 20.91
CA ASN A 509 4.51 -39.09 20.84
C ASN A 509 3.75 -38.57 19.63
N THR A 510 4.21 -37.47 19.02
CA THR A 510 3.57 -36.86 17.85
C THR A 510 4.16 -37.34 16.53
N VAL A 511 5.39 -37.86 16.53
CA VAL A 511 6.20 -38.13 15.34
C VAL A 511 5.57 -39.17 14.41
N ASN A 512 5.34 -38.83 13.15
CA ASN A 512 4.82 -39.78 12.17
C ASN A 512 5.79 -40.96 11.90
N LYS A 513 5.26 -42.12 11.49
CA LYS A 513 6.05 -43.34 11.20
C LYS A 513 7.04 -43.19 10.06
N HIS A 514 6.84 -42.27 9.12
CA HIS A 514 7.80 -41.96 8.04
C HIS A 514 8.88 -40.92 8.44
N LEU A 515 9.00 -40.59 9.73
CA LEU A 515 10.02 -39.68 10.24
C LEU A 515 11.01 -40.43 11.15
N LYS A 516 12.27 -40.41 10.78
CA LYS A 516 13.39 -40.94 11.57
C LYS A 516 14.03 -39.83 12.40
N LEU A 517 14.14 -40.06 13.71
CA LEU A 517 14.87 -39.21 14.62
C LEU A 517 16.34 -39.66 14.69
N SER A 518 17.26 -38.70 14.75
CA SER A 518 18.70 -38.92 14.88
C SER A 518 19.33 -37.75 15.65
N ASP A 519 20.62 -37.85 15.95
CA ASP A 519 21.39 -36.81 16.66
C ASP A 519 20.72 -36.40 17.98
N ASN A 520 20.53 -37.37 18.88
CA ASN A 520 19.83 -37.19 20.16
C ASN A 520 18.44 -36.53 20.03
N ASN A 521 17.66 -36.95 19.02
CA ASN A 521 16.35 -36.39 18.68
C ASN A 521 16.37 -34.90 18.31
N ARG A 522 17.49 -34.40 17.78
CA ARG A 522 17.59 -33.03 17.25
C ARG A 522 17.45 -32.96 15.74
N LYS A 523 17.60 -34.08 15.04
CA LYS A 523 17.44 -34.18 13.59
C LYS A 523 16.30 -35.12 13.20
N VAL A 524 15.41 -34.60 12.38
CA VAL A 524 14.24 -35.29 11.80
C VAL A 524 14.49 -35.51 10.32
N THR A 525 14.41 -36.76 9.85
CA THR A 525 14.61 -37.10 8.44
C THR A 525 13.41 -37.88 7.90
N HIS A 526 12.92 -37.50 6.72
CA HIS A 526 11.88 -38.23 6.01
C HIS A 526 12.45 -39.49 5.35
N VAL A 527 11.84 -40.63 5.66
CA VAL A 527 12.23 -41.97 5.18
C VAL A 527 11.00 -42.69 4.63
N MET A 528 11.20 -43.57 3.64
CA MET A 528 10.08 -44.31 3.05
C MET A 528 9.65 -45.48 3.94
N GLU A 529 10.58 -46.04 4.73
CA GLU A 529 10.31 -47.15 5.62
C GLU A 529 9.67 -46.72 6.94
N ASP A 530 8.66 -47.47 7.38
CA ASP A 530 8.01 -47.25 8.67
C ASP A 530 9.00 -47.43 9.83
N GLN A 531 9.12 -46.38 10.63
CA GLN A 531 9.88 -46.39 11.88
C GLN A 531 9.02 -46.97 13.00
N SER A 532 9.64 -47.78 13.86
CA SER A 532 9.00 -48.45 14.98
C SER A 532 8.72 -47.50 16.16
N HIS A 533 7.87 -46.49 15.94
CA HIS A 533 7.37 -45.62 17.00
C HIS A 533 6.13 -46.24 17.67
N PRO A 534 6.01 -46.23 19.01
CA PRO A 534 4.82 -46.75 19.71
C PRO A 534 3.54 -46.02 19.28
N ASP A 535 2.42 -46.72 19.13
CA ASP A 535 1.16 -46.05 18.82
C ASP A 535 0.75 -45.09 19.96
N HIS A 536 0.24 -43.91 19.59
CA HIS A 536 -0.17 -42.88 20.55
C HIS A 536 -1.31 -42.03 19.95
N PRO A 537 -2.30 -41.59 20.76
CA PRO A 537 -3.41 -40.76 20.29
C PRO A 537 -2.92 -39.46 19.63
N ASP A 538 -1.87 -38.86 20.19
CA ASP A 538 -1.28 -37.61 19.67
C ASP A 538 -0.42 -37.77 18.40
N ARG A 539 -0.20 -39.00 17.89
CA ARG A 539 0.68 -39.25 16.73
C ARG A 539 0.07 -38.78 15.42
N PHE A 540 0.83 -38.09 14.57
CA PHE A 540 0.43 -37.89 13.18
C PHE A 540 0.46 -39.24 12.44
N ASP A 541 -0.66 -39.67 11.86
CA ASP A 541 -0.76 -41.01 11.25
C ASP A 541 -0.44 -41.02 9.75
N TYR A 542 -0.97 -40.06 8.99
CA TYR A 542 -0.91 -40.05 7.54
C TYR A 542 0.09 -39.03 6.97
N ARG A 543 0.28 -37.89 7.65
CA ARG A 543 1.16 -36.81 7.19
C ARG A 543 2.50 -36.87 7.94
N PRO A 544 3.67 -36.85 7.25
CA PRO A 544 4.97 -36.91 7.90
C PRO A 544 5.31 -35.60 8.61
N GLN A 545 4.76 -35.43 9.82
CA GLN A 545 4.84 -34.24 10.66
C GLN A 545 5.08 -34.60 12.13
N MET A 546 5.49 -33.61 12.91
CA MET A 546 5.71 -33.71 14.35
C MET A 546 5.59 -32.33 15.03
N LEU A 547 5.34 -32.33 16.34
CA LEU A 547 5.38 -31.16 17.22
C LEU A 547 6.47 -31.30 18.29
N CYS A 548 7.00 -30.17 18.73
CA CYS A 548 7.82 -30.07 19.92
C CYS A 548 6.95 -30.16 21.18
N ARG A 549 7.56 -30.51 22.30
CA ARG A 549 6.88 -30.79 23.57
C ARG A 549 6.45 -29.52 24.31
N THR A 550 7.28 -28.49 24.27
CA THR A 550 7.09 -27.26 25.06
C THR A 550 6.19 -26.29 24.30
N GLY A 551 5.12 -25.82 24.96
CA GLY A 551 4.27 -24.74 24.47
C GLY A 551 4.89 -23.38 24.75
N LEU A 552 4.98 -22.54 23.72
CA LEU A 552 5.54 -21.20 23.77
C LEU A 552 4.46 -20.17 24.10
N THR A 553 4.69 -19.37 25.13
CA THR A 553 3.76 -18.34 25.62
C THR A 553 4.36 -16.92 25.66
N GLY A 554 5.67 -16.80 25.56
CA GLY A 554 6.41 -15.52 25.55
C GLY A 554 7.16 -15.29 24.24
N ARG A 555 8.30 -14.62 24.33
CA ARG A 555 9.23 -14.45 23.21
C ARG A 555 10.21 -15.61 23.12
N CYS A 556 10.32 -16.22 21.94
CA CYS A 556 11.19 -17.38 21.73
C CYS A 556 11.79 -17.34 20.33
N TYR A 557 13.08 -17.62 20.26
CA TYR A 557 13.89 -17.65 19.04
C TYR A 557 14.59 -19.00 18.92
N TRP A 558 14.55 -19.61 17.75
CA TRP A 558 15.33 -20.81 17.47
C TRP A 558 15.74 -20.86 16.01
N GLU A 559 16.78 -21.65 15.74
CA GLU A 559 17.30 -21.84 14.40
C GLU A 559 17.29 -23.32 13.98
N VAL A 560 17.03 -23.57 12.71
CA VAL A 560 17.04 -24.91 12.11
C VAL A 560 17.86 -24.92 10.83
N GLU A 561 18.63 -25.99 10.65
CA GLU A 561 19.19 -26.35 9.36
C GLU A 561 18.23 -27.29 8.64
N TRP A 562 18.00 -27.04 7.35
CA TRP A 562 17.11 -27.86 6.55
C TRP A 562 17.79 -28.32 5.27
N ARG A 563 17.32 -29.46 4.75
CA ARG A 563 17.72 -30.03 3.45
C ARG A 563 16.50 -30.63 2.76
N GLY A 564 16.39 -30.44 1.45
CA GLY A 564 15.27 -30.91 0.64
C GLY A 564 13.98 -30.14 0.91
N ASP A 565 12.84 -30.73 0.59
CA ASP A 565 11.54 -30.09 0.82
C ASP A 565 11.08 -30.31 2.26
N VAL A 566 10.99 -29.24 3.03
CA VAL A 566 10.58 -29.30 4.45
C VAL A 566 9.56 -28.23 4.78
N THR A 567 8.82 -28.46 5.86
CA THR A 567 7.90 -27.49 6.45
C THR A 567 8.36 -27.19 7.87
N VAL A 568 8.59 -25.91 8.17
CA VAL A 568 8.82 -25.38 9.52
C VAL A 568 7.56 -24.65 9.94
N SER A 569 7.00 -24.97 11.10
CA SER A 569 5.73 -24.43 11.53
C SER A 569 5.69 -24.10 13.02
N VAL A 570 4.67 -23.35 13.41
CA VAL A 570 4.14 -23.34 14.77
C VAL A 570 2.65 -23.65 14.71
N SER A 571 2.14 -24.30 15.73
CA SER A 571 0.74 -24.77 15.77
C SER A 571 0.20 -24.72 17.18
N TYR A 572 -1.10 -24.48 17.32
CA TYR A 572 -1.80 -24.86 18.54
C TYR A 572 -1.78 -26.37 18.74
N ARG A 573 -1.95 -26.79 20.00
CA ARG A 573 -1.99 -28.22 20.34
C ARG A 573 -3.18 -28.91 19.66
N GLY A 574 -4.29 -28.21 19.46
CA GLY A 574 -5.54 -28.73 18.90
C GLY A 574 -5.53 -29.13 17.43
N ILE A 575 -4.41 -28.97 16.70
CA ILE A 575 -4.33 -29.39 15.28
C ILE A 575 -4.76 -30.85 15.09
N ARG A 576 -5.59 -31.10 14.07
CA ARG A 576 -6.01 -32.46 13.71
C ARG A 576 -4.81 -33.27 13.24
N ARG A 577 -4.64 -34.49 13.73
CA ARG A 577 -3.46 -35.33 13.42
C ARG A 577 -3.80 -36.66 12.75
N LYS A 578 -5.09 -36.94 12.56
CA LYS A 578 -5.60 -38.23 12.09
C LYS A 578 -6.33 -38.11 10.76
N GLY A 579 -5.99 -39.00 9.83
CA GLY A 579 -6.57 -39.10 8.49
C GLY A 579 -5.87 -38.24 7.43
N ASP A 580 -6.41 -38.29 6.21
CA ASP A 580 -5.81 -37.70 5.01
C ASP A 580 -6.28 -36.28 4.69
N SER A 581 -7.16 -35.68 5.51
CA SER A 581 -7.63 -34.30 5.32
C SER A 581 -6.48 -33.31 5.24
N LEU A 582 -6.65 -32.26 4.43
CA LEU A 582 -5.75 -31.10 4.40
C LEU A 582 -5.71 -30.38 5.76
N ASP A 583 -6.77 -30.47 6.57
CA ASP A 583 -6.79 -29.84 7.89
C ASP A 583 -5.76 -30.48 8.85
N CYS A 584 -5.20 -31.65 8.50
CA CYS A 584 -4.11 -32.28 9.24
C CYS A 584 -2.72 -31.74 8.88
N VAL A 585 -2.60 -30.89 7.85
CA VAL A 585 -1.32 -30.40 7.31
C VAL A 585 -1.03 -29.00 7.85
N PHE A 586 0.20 -28.77 8.32
CA PHE A 586 0.63 -27.45 8.78
C PHE A 586 0.40 -26.36 7.72
N GLY A 587 -0.27 -25.28 8.12
CA GLY A 587 -0.64 -24.14 7.28
C GLY A 587 -1.93 -24.33 6.46
N HIS A 588 -2.51 -25.54 6.40
CA HIS A 588 -3.79 -25.79 5.72
C HIS A 588 -5.02 -25.75 6.64
N ASN A 589 -4.83 -25.24 7.85
CA ASN A 589 -5.86 -25.03 8.85
C ASN A 589 -5.64 -23.68 9.53
N ASP A 590 -6.59 -23.27 10.36
CA ASP A 590 -6.52 -22.08 11.20
C ASP A 590 -5.70 -22.29 12.49
N GLN A 591 -5.28 -23.54 12.76
CA GLN A 591 -4.51 -23.92 13.96
C GLN A 591 -3.00 -23.74 13.81
N SER A 592 -2.49 -23.50 12.60
CA SER A 592 -1.05 -23.51 12.34
C SER A 592 -0.61 -22.52 11.26
N TRP A 593 0.65 -22.10 11.41
CA TRP A 593 1.34 -21.18 10.50
C TRP A 593 2.64 -21.84 10.07
N SER A 594 2.90 -21.87 8.76
CA SER A 594 4.03 -22.61 8.24
C SER A 594 4.82 -21.87 7.16
N LEU A 595 6.12 -22.17 7.14
CA LEU A 595 7.05 -21.85 6.07
C LEU A 595 7.50 -23.16 5.41
N ILE A 596 7.17 -23.30 4.14
CA ILE A 596 7.59 -24.41 3.29
C ILE A 596 8.86 -23.98 2.56
N CYS A 597 9.88 -24.83 2.62
CA CYS A 597 11.20 -24.61 2.06
C CYS A 597 11.45 -25.65 0.98
N CYS A 598 11.89 -25.21 -0.21
CA CYS A 598 12.21 -26.10 -1.32
C CYS A 598 13.33 -25.51 -2.19
N ASP A 599 13.76 -26.27 -3.20
CA ASP A 599 14.80 -25.85 -4.16
C ASP A 599 14.46 -24.53 -4.88
N LYS A 600 13.16 -24.23 -5.03
CA LYS A 600 12.68 -23.05 -5.77
C LYS A 600 12.55 -21.79 -4.90
N GLY A 601 12.65 -21.91 -3.58
CA GLY A 601 12.51 -20.79 -2.65
C GLY A 601 11.66 -21.13 -1.43
N TYR A 602 10.96 -20.13 -0.92
CA TYR A 602 10.14 -20.25 0.28
C TYR A 602 8.67 -20.00 -0.05
N SER A 603 7.75 -20.60 0.70
CA SER A 603 6.34 -20.21 0.67
C SER A 603 5.75 -20.26 2.06
N VAL A 604 4.96 -19.26 2.39
CA VAL A 604 4.25 -19.20 3.67
C VAL A 604 2.82 -19.65 3.47
N ARG A 605 2.26 -20.33 4.48
CA ARG A 605 0.89 -20.83 4.43
C ARG A 605 0.20 -20.74 5.80
N HIS A 606 -1.05 -20.29 5.78
CA HIS A 606 -1.96 -20.29 6.93
C HIS A 606 -3.40 -20.37 6.42
N ASN A 607 -4.24 -21.17 7.06
CA ASN A 607 -5.65 -21.35 6.71
C ASN A 607 -5.91 -21.51 5.20
N LYS A 608 -5.15 -22.40 4.55
CA LYS A 608 -5.23 -22.71 3.11
C LYS A 608 -4.81 -21.55 2.17
N THR A 609 -4.52 -20.37 2.72
CA THR A 609 -3.96 -19.24 1.99
C THR A 609 -2.45 -19.38 1.96
N GLY A 610 -1.83 -19.21 0.80
CA GLY A 610 -0.39 -19.32 0.66
C GLY A 610 0.20 -18.25 -0.24
N THR A 611 1.40 -17.79 0.10
CA THR A 611 2.15 -16.79 -0.66
C THR A 611 3.55 -17.32 -0.95
N PHE A 612 3.94 -17.28 -2.23
CA PHE A 612 5.28 -17.69 -2.64
C PHE A 612 6.27 -16.53 -2.48
N ILE A 613 7.39 -16.82 -1.82
CA ILE A 613 8.48 -15.89 -1.54
C ILE A 613 9.67 -16.33 -2.41
N THR A 614 9.90 -15.64 -3.52
CA THR A 614 11.03 -15.96 -4.41
C THR A 614 12.35 -15.62 -3.75
N SER A 615 13.26 -16.59 -3.70
CA SER A 615 14.64 -16.38 -3.25
C SER A 615 15.50 -15.83 -4.39
N SER A 616 16.21 -14.71 -4.18
CA SER A 616 17.09 -14.03 -5.15
C SER A 616 18.33 -14.83 -5.58
N SER A 617 18.47 -16.07 -5.15
CA SER A 617 19.59 -16.94 -5.49
C SER A 617 19.27 -17.80 -6.71
N SER A 618 19.07 -17.17 -7.86
CA SER A 618 19.24 -17.84 -9.14
C SER A 618 20.70 -17.68 -9.59
N SER A 619 21.62 -18.35 -8.88
CA SER A 619 22.84 -18.80 -9.54
C SER A 619 22.44 -20.01 -10.37
N SER A 620 22.31 -19.79 -11.67
CA SER A 620 22.25 -20.83 -12.69
C SER A 620 23.50 -21.71 -12.58
N SER A 621 23.41 -22.78 -11.82
CA SER A 621 24.32 -23.92 -11.91
C SER A 621 23.48 -25.18 -11.80
N SER A 622 23.27 -25.80 -12.95
CA SER A 622 22.81 -27.17 -13.10
C SER A 622 23.76 -28.11 -12.36
N SER A 623 23.44 -28.43 -11.11
CA SER A 623 24.01 -29.56 -10.37
C SER A 623 22.99 -30.09 -9.38
N SER A 624 22.73 -31.38 -9.47
CA SER A 624 21.78 -32.19 -8.70
C SER A 624 22.17 -32.35 -7.22
N SER A 625 22.32 -31.25 -6.49
CA SER A 625 22.52 -31.25 -5.03
C SER A 625 21.25 -30.73 -4.37
N SER A 626 20.64 -31.54 -3.50
CA SER A 626 19.45 -31.16 -2.71
C SER A 626 19.66 -29.79 -2.06
N SER A 627 18.71 -28.85 -2.21
CA SER A 627 18.83 -27.56 -1.54
C SER A 627 18.95 -27.73 -0.03
N SER A 628 19.72 -26.84 0.59
CA SER A 628 19.85 -26.76 2.04
C SER A 628 20.02 -25.31 2.46
N GLY A 629 19.72 -25.02 3.71
CA GLY A 629 19.89 -23.69 4.27
C GLY A 629 19.63 -23.66 5.77
N ARG A 630 19.78 -22.47 6.34
CA ARG A 630 19.51 -22.21 7.75
C ARG A 630 18.41 -21.17 7.89
N LEU A 631 17.47 -21.46 8.77
CA LEU A 631 16.30 -20.62 9.06
C LEU A 631 16.28 -20.27 10.53
N ALA A 632 15.84 -19.05 10.83
CA ALA A 632 15.49 -18.65 12.16
C ALA A 632 13.99 -18.39 12.25
N VAL A 633 13.41 -18.76 13.39
CA VAL A 633 12.01 -18.48 13.71
C VAL A 633 11.99 -17.67 15.00
N TYR A 634 11.24 -16.57 14.98
CA TYR A 634 11.00 -15.72 16.13
C TYR A 634 9.51 -15.61 16.38
N VAL A 635 9.09 -15.94 17.59
CA VAL A 635 7.70 -15.79 18.06
C VAL A 635 7.68 -14.73 19.14
N ASP A 636 6.77 -13.78 19.02
CA ASP A 636 6.38 -12.85 20.08
C ASP A 636 4.89 -13.05 20.36
N CYS A 637 4.59 -13.96 21.29
CA CYS A 637 3.21 -14.30 21.63
C CYS A 637 2.42 -13.07 22.15
N PRO A 638 2.95 -12.23 23.08
CA PRO A 638 2.27 -11.01 23.53
C PRO A 638 1.96 -10.03 22.40
N ALA A 639 2.88 -9.83 21.46
CA ALA A 639 2.66 -8.94 20.32
C ALA A 639 1.83 -9.58 19.20
N GLY A 640 1.53 -10.88 19.30
CA GLY A 640 0.80 -11.59 18.27
C GLY A 640 1.57 -11.76 16.96
N SER A 641 2.91 -11.91 17.03
CA SER A 641 3.74 -11.99 15.82
C SER A 641 4.56 -13.27 15.72
N LEU A 642 4.64 -13.81 14.50
CA LEU A 642 5.50 -14.94 14.14
C LEU A 642 6.30 -14.56 12.90
N SER A 643 7.62 -14.50 13.03
CA SER A 643 8.53 -14.08 11.97
C SER A 643 9.49 -15.20 11.56
N PHE A 644 9.69 -15.34 10.25
CA PHE A 644 10.64 -16.27 9.65
C PHE A 644 11.78 -15.51 8.99
N TYR A 645 13.00 -16.00 9.15
CA TYR A 645 14.21 -15.41 8.58
C TYR A 645 15.08 -16.46 7.92
N ARG A 646 15.73 -16.10 6.80
CA ARG A 646 16.89 -16.82 6.28
C ARG A 646 18.12 -16.33 7.02
N VAL A 647 18.96 -17.26 7.48
CA VAL A 647 20.24 -16.94 8.13
C VAL A 647 21.34 -17.02 7.08
N SER A 648 22.10 -15.94 6.89
CA SER A 648 23.25 -15.89 5.98
C SER A 648 24.39 -15.11 6.62
N SER A 649 25.56 -15.74 6.78
CA SER A 649 26.73 -15.13 7.44
C SER A 649 26.36 -14.43 8.76
N ASP A 650 25.62 -15.15 9.61
CA ASP A 650 25.03 -14.70 10.89
C ASP A 650 24.06 -13.51 10.84
N THR A 651 23.76 -13.00 9.65
CA THR A 651 22.77 -11.95 9.40
C THR A 651 21.39 -12.55 9.17
N LEU A 652 20.36 -11.94 9.77
CA LEU A 652 18.96 -12.34 9.58
C LEU A 652 18.34 -11.58 8.42
N ILE A 653 17.94 -12.31 7.38
CA ILE A 653 17.19 -11.77 6.25
C ILE A 653 15.72 -12.13 6.47
N HIS A 654 14.88 -11.12 6.72
CA HIS A 654 13.44 -11.32 6.92
C HIS A 654 12.79 -11.96 5.70
N LEU A 655 11.98 -12.99 5.92
CA LEU A 655 11.19 -13.65 4.88
C LEU A 655 9.72 -13.26 4.98
N HIS A 656 9.14 -13.39 6.18
CA HIS A 656 7.72 -13.12 6.40
C HIS A 656 7.39 -12.96 7.88
N THR A 657 6.34 -12.20 8.18
CA THR A 657 5.73 -12.11 9.52
C THR A 657 4.23 -12.33 9.42
N PHE A 658 3.72 -13.28 10.19
CA PHE A 658 2.29 -13.39 10.49
C PHE A 658 1.97 -12.51 11.69
N SER A 659 0.89 -11.73 11.60
CA SER A 659 0.35 -10.93 12.70
C SER A 659 -1.07 -11.40 13.02
N THR A 660 -1.28 -11.89 14.23
CA THR A 660 -2.56 -12.45 14.69
C THR A 660 -2.62 -12.47 16.22
N THR A 661 -3.82 -12.60 16.80
CA THR A 661 -3.94 -12.83 18.25
C THR A 661 -3.79 -14.32 18.54
N PHE A 662 -2.74 -14.69 19.26
CA PHE A 662 -2.57 -16.06 19.71
C PHE A 662 -3.40 -16.34 20.96
N THR A 663 -4.24 -17.36 20.94
CA THR A 663 -5.18 -17.70 22.02
C THR A 663 -4.72 -18.84 22.90
N GLU A 664 -3.72 -19.61 22.45
CA GLU A 664 -3.19 -20.79 23.13
C GLU A 664 -1.66 -20.85 22.99
N PRO A 665 -0.97 -21.64 23.84
CA PRO A 665 0.45 -21.89 23.68
C PRO A 665 0.78 -22.47 22.29
N LEU A 666 1.84 -21.95 21.67
CA LEU A 666 2.29 -22.37 20.35
C LEU A 666 3.33 -23.47 20.44
N TYR A 667 3.21 -24.50 19.62
CA TYR A 667 4.12 -25.64 19.58
C TYR A 667 4.88 -25.62 18.25
N PRO A 668 6.22 -25.48 18.25
CA PRO A 668 7.01 -25.60 17.04
C PRO A 668 6.83 -26.97 16.39
N GLY A 669 6.66 -27.00 15.09
CA GLY A 669 6.42 -28.21 14.32
C GLY A 669 7.33 -28.31 13.11
N PHE A 670 7.62 -29.55 12.72
CA PHE A 670 8.40 -29.85 11.52
C PHE A 670 7.68 -30.91 10.70
N GLY A 671 7.81 -30.82 9.37
CA GLY A 671 7.21 -31.78 8.47
C GLY A 671 7.94 -31.91 7.13
N SER A 672 7.54 -32.91 6.37
CA SER A 672 7.97 -33.15 4.99
C SER A 672 6.75 -33.28 4.09
N TRP A 673 6.92 -33.07 2.78
CA TRP A 673 5.87 -33.37 1.82
C TRP A 673 5.94 -34.85 1.43
N PHE A 674 4.78 -35.51 1.37
CA PHE A 674 4.69 -36.95 1.05
C PHE A 674 5.25 -37.30 -0.34
N ARG A 675 5.27 -36.33 -1.27
CA ARG A 675 5.82 -36.50 -2.63
C ARG A 675 7.30 -36.16 -2.75
N SER A 676 7.92 -35.65 -1.70
CA SER A 676 9.34 -35.31 -1.70
C SER A 676 10.17 -36.58 -1.55
N GLY A 677 11.23 -36.70 -2.34
CA GLY A 677 12.12 -37.87 -2.30
C GLY A 677 12.64 -38.14 -0.87
N SER A 678 13.00 -39.39 -0.59
CA SER A 678 13.64 -39.76 0.68
C SER A 678 14.87 -38.89 0.96
N GLY A 679 15.03 -38.40 2.19
CA GLY A 679 16.22 -37.64 2.60
C GLY A 679 16.00 -36.15 2.90
N SER A 680 14.78 -35.61 2.76
CA SER A 680 14.45 -34.30 3.36
C SER A 680 14.68 -34.35 4.86
N SER A 681 15.32 -33.33 5.44
CA SER A 681 15.61 -33.31 6.87
C SER A 681 15.62 -31.90 7.47
N VAL A 682 15.28 -31.82 8.75
CA VAL A 682 15.37 -30.61 9.58
C VAL A 682 16.18 -30.95 10.83
N SER A 683 17.16 -30.12 11.17
CA SER A 683 18.02 -30.28 12.35
C SER A 683 17.97 -29.03 13.21
N LEU A 684 17.69 -29.17 14.50
CA LEU A 684 17.71 -28.06 15.47
C LEU A 684 19.16 -27.61 15.72
N CYS A 685 19.45 -26.32 15.53
CA CYS A 685 20.78 -25.78 15.79
C CYS A 685 21.07 -25.74 17.29
N PRO A 686 22.29 -26.04 17.76
CA PRO A 686 22.68 -25.84 19.17
C PRO A 686 22.60 -24.36 19.57
N LEU A 687 22.31 -24.13 20.85
CA LEU A 687 22.51 -22.82 21.47
C LEU A 687 24.01 -22.52 21.48
N GLN A 688 24.42 -21.29 21.14
CA GLN A 688 25.82 -20.89 21.29
C GLN A 688 26.15 -20.81 22.79
N GLU A 689 27.35 -21.28 23.19
CA GLU A 689 27.79 -21.26 24.59
C GLU A 689 27.73 -19.84 25.16
N GLY A 690 26.90 -19.63 26.20
CA GLY A 690 26.60 -18.31 26.78
C GLY A 690 25.10 -17.95 26.80
N GLU A 691 24.24 -18.68 26.08
CA GLU A 691 22.81 -18.39 25.90
C GLU A 691 21.84 -19.28 26.71
N SER A 692 22.31 -20.02 27.74
CA SER A 692 21.44 -20.94 28.51
C SER A 692 20.58 -20.21 29.56
N PRO A 693 19.26 -20.48 29.66
CA PRO A 693 18.41 -19.93 30.73
C PRO A 693 18.46 -20.80 32.01
N PRO A 694 18.49 -20.24 33.23
CA PRO A 694 17.89 -20.90 34.38
C PRO A 694 16.36 -20.82 34.26
N GLY A 695 15.68 -21.81 34.82
CA GLY A 695 14.25 -22.12 34.63
C GLY A 695 13.28 -20.95 34.75
N GLY A 696 12.15 -21.10 34.06
CA GLY A 696 11.12 -20.07 33.92
C GLY A 696 10.63 -19.52 35.25
N GLU A 697 10.46 -18.20 35.29
CA GLU A 697 9.77 -17.49 36.36
C GLU A 697 8.64 -16.61 35.79
N PRO A 698 7.56 -16.41 36.57
CA PRO A 698 6.34 -15.75 36.11
C PRO A 698 6.51 -14.22 36.03
N SER A 699 5.83 -13.62 35.06
CA SER A 699 5.71 -12.17 34.91
C SER A 699 5.07 -11.53 36.13
N SER A 700 5.79 -10.65 36.84
CA SER A 700 5.19 -9.67 37.74
C SER A 700 4.69 -8.48 36.91
N LEU A 701 3.39 -8.40 36.74
CA LEU A 701 2.72 -7.17 36.28
C LEU A 701 2.72 -6.19 37.46
N LEU A 702 3.41 -5.06 37.32
CA LEU A 702 3.14 -3.87 38.12
C LEU A 702 1.92 -3.18 37.50
N THR A 703 0.73 -3.67 37.83
CA THR A 703 -0.52 -2.93 37.61
C THR A 703 -0.76 -2.01 38.80
N THR A 704 -1.09 -0.75 38.53
CA THR A 704 -1.50 0.25 39.52
C THR A 704 -2.81 -0.10 40.22
#